data_AF-A0A7C3Y923-F1
#
_entry.id   AF-A0A7C3Y923-F1
#
_cell.length_a   1.000
_cell.length_b   1.000
_cell.length_c   1.000
_cell.angle_alpha   90.00
_cell.angle_beta   90.00
_cell.angle_gamma   90.00
#
_symmetry.space_group_name_H-M   'P 1'
#
loop_
_entity.id
_entity.type
_entity.pdbx_description
1 polymer ?
#
loop_
_entity_poly.entity_id
_entity_poly.type
_entity_poly.pdbx_seq_one_letter_code
_entity_poly.pdbx_strand_id
1 'polypeptide(L)'
;MPTKIFEGLNPQQIEAVKTTEGPVLILAGAGSGKTKALTHRVAYLIKEKKVSPANILVVTFTNKAAEEMINRVTKLLGNLKFQMPNSQQISNLNSQISKLPWAGTFHSICAKILRREIQALGYRRSFIIYDEDDSLSAIKQAMDLLGIDKKQFNPAAIKNFISGAKNELISPSQYTKYAQGYFGEIVLKVYTQYQKDLKLANALDFDDLIMKTVQIFQKFPETLKRWQDLFKYILVDEYQDTNHAQYVLIKLLAAKHQNLFVIGDDYQCLPAGTKVLTPQGEIPIEEIKKGTEVIAANGFGTTMKAKVLRKSKQKYIGPVWEITTKSGKKISASKDHIFFSRLMPSQSQYFVYLMYRKDKGFRIGQTKGIRRTKQGIIHGLQVRANQERADRMWILEICSSLSEAKYYEYYYASKYGIPTLVFFRQGRNLQILQKHINRLYDTIDTKKRAKQLFLDLNLSWDYPHYRPQAVTLEFIPVHKGRQFVSLVMFGEAHLGQVNPWHAHRVRITTTDPFLRKKFEKAGFKTRADKRSWRVETSRKQYADALSLSHQLAKIDNLEVVKLARLTEMEHNLVFMPVTNLRKGMLIPIFKNGKIVEDEIHRVTVKNIEADLFDLDVENLHNYIAGGIVVHNSIYSFRGANFRNILDFEKDYPKAKVIKMEQNYRSTKSIVAAAQKV
;
A
#
# COMPACT_ATOMS: atom_id res chain seq x y z
N MET A 1 -34.34 13.26 14.73
CA MET A 1 -33.00 13.50 15.32
C MET A 1 -31.95 13.08 14.30
N PRO A 2 -30.93 13.90 13.97
CA PRO A 2 -29.89 13.46 13.05
C PRO A 2 -29.13 12.29 13.68
N THR A 3 -29.12 11.19 12.96
CA THR A 3 -28.83 9.83 13.41
C THR A 3 -27.38 9.65 13.84
N LYS A 4 -27.14 9.04 15.01
CA LYS A 4 -25.82 8.64 15.58
C LYS A 4 -24.83 8.04 14.57
N ILE A 5 -25.32 7.52 13.43
CA ILE A 5 -24.54 6.98 12.32
C ILE A 5 -23.55 8.01 11.74
N PHE A 6 -23.85 9.30 11.75
CA PHE A 6 -22.94 10.30 11.17
C PHE A 6 -21.89 10.83 12.16
N GLU A 7 -21.91 10.36 13.42
CA GLU A 7 -21.00 10.87 14.45
C GLU A 7 -19.53 10.63 14.11
N GLY A 8 -18.77 11.72 14.10
CA GLY A 8 -17.34 11.73 13.80
C GLY A 8 -16.98 11.52 12.34
N LEU A 9 -17.93 11.62 11.41
CA LEU A 9 -17.64 11.72 9.97
C LEU A 9 -17.46 13.18 9.56
N ASN A 10 -16.56 13.45 8.61
CA ASN A 10 -16.41 14.77 7.99
C ASN A 10 -17.42 14.96 6.83
N PRO A 11 -17.55 16.16 6.26
CA PRO A 11 -18.52 16.43 5.19
C PRO A 11 -18.39 15.47 4.00
N GLN A 12 -17.17 15.20 3.52
CA GLN A 12 -16.93 14.29 2.39
C GLN A 12 -17.29 12.83 2.73
N GLN A 13 -17.01 12.39 3.95
CA GLN A 13 -17.41 11.06 4.44
C GLN A 13 -18.92 10.96 4.62
N ILE A 14 -19.58 12.01 5.11
CA ILE A 14 -21.05 12.06 5.21
C ILE A 14 -21.66 11.98 3.82
N GLU A 15 -21.11 12.71 2.86
CA GLU A 15 -21.53 12.64 1.46
C GLU A 15 -21.35 11.24 0.87
N ALA A 16 -20.20 10.61 1.11
CA ALA A 16 -19.91 9.24 0.71
C ALA A 16 -20.86 8.22 1.37
N VAL A 17 -21.32 8.47 2.60
CA VAL A 17 -22.29 7.60 3.30
C VAL A 17 -23.71 7.82 2.77
N LYS A 18 -24.10 9.07 2.50
CA LYS A 18 -25.47 9.42 2.08
C LYS A 18 -25.76 9.09 0.61
N THR A 19 -24.77 9.15 -0.26
CA THR A 19 -24.92 8.92 -1.71
C THR A 19 -25.14 7.43 -2.00
N THR A 20 -26.33 6.91 -1.71
CA THR A 20 -26.60 5.46 -1.62
C THR A 20 -26.90 4.82 -2.97
N GLU A 21 -27.65 5.51 -3.82
CA GLU A 21 -28.02 5.03 -5.15
C GLU A 21 -27.00 5.40 -6.22
N GLY A 22 -26.91 4.56 -7.24
CA GLY A 22 -26.00 4.69 -8.37
C GLY A 22 -24.54 4.34 -8.04
N PRO A 23 -23.69 4.38 -9.07
CA PRO A 23 -22.27 4.10 -8.94
C PRO A 23 -21.55 5.24 -8.25
N VAL A 24 -20.66 4.91 -7.31
CA VAL A 24 -19.90 5.88 -6.51
C VAL A 24 -18.44 5.46 -6.47
N LEU A 25 -17.56 6.38 -6.87
CA LEU A 25 -16.11 6.24 -6.76
C LEU A 25 -15.58 7.16 -5.66
N ILE A 26 -14.95 6.55 -4.65
CA ILE A 26 -14.25 7.28 -3.61
C ILE A 26 -12.75 7.29 -3.93
N LEU A 27 -12.19 8.47 -4.17
CA LEU A 27 -10.75 8.68 -4.28
C LEU A 27 -10.23 9.13 -2.92
N ALA A 28 -9.40 8.31 -2.29
CA ALA A 28 -9.09 8.49 -0.89
C ALA A 28 -7.70 7.95 -0.57
N GLY A 29 -6.76 8.85 -0.28
CA GLY A 29 -5.39 8.49 0.11
C GLY A 29 -5.29 7.72 1.43
N ALA A 30 -4.09 7.25 1.76
CA ALA A 30 -3.82 6.54 3.01
C ALA A 30 -4.28 7.35 4.24
N GLY A 31 -5.05 6.70 5.13
CA GLY A 31 -5.50 7.28 6.39
C GLY A 31 -6.68 8.26 6.28
N SER A 32 -7.19 8.56 5.10
CA SER A 32 -8.41 9.38 4.83
C SER A 32 -9.71 8.94 5.53
N GLY A 33 -9.70 7.77 6.18
CA GLY A 33 -10.87 7.16 6.79
C GLY A 33 -11.70 6.30 5.83
N LYS A 34 -11.12 5.78 4.73
CA LYS A 34 -11.73 4.82 3.79
C LYS A 34 -12.63 3.78 4.46
N THR A 35 -12.06 2.99 5.36
CA THR A 35 -12.77 1.93 6.11
C THR A 35 -13.89 2.50 6.99
N LYS A 36 -13.74 3.72 7.49
CA LYS A 36 -14.77 4.39 8.30
C LYS A 36 -15.96 4.79 7.43
N ALA A 37 -15.73 5.42 6.28
CA ALA A 37 -16.80 5.74 5.33
C ALA A 37 -17.54 4.48 4.88
N LEU A 38 -16.82 3.41 4.53
CA LEU A 38 -17.40 2.14 4.10
C LEU A 38 -18.28 1.51 5.20
N THR A 39 -17.75 1.37 6.42
CA THR A 39 -18.52 0.77 7.55
C THR A 39 -19.75 1.59 7.94
N HIS A 40 -19.63 2.93 7.96
CA HIS A 40 -20.77 3.80 8.24
C HIS A 40 -21.81 3.77 7.11
N ARG A 41 -21.40 3.61 5.85
CA ARG A 41 -22.29 3.44 4.70
C ARG A 41 -23.13 2.17 4.82
N VAL A 42 -22.51 1.05 5.15
CA VAL A 42 -23.25 -0.22 5.38
C VAL A 42 -24.25 -0.05 6.53
N ALA A 43 -23.83 0.55 7.65
CA ALA A 43 -24.74 0.81 8.77
C ALA A 43 -25.90 1.75 8.38
N TYR A 44 -25.63 2.77 7.57
CA TYR A 44 -26.63 3.71 7.06
C TYR A 44 -27.65 3.02 6.14
N LEU A 45 -27.20 2.17 5.21
CA LEU A 45 -28.06 1.38 4.33
C LEU A 45 -29.03 0.51 5.14
N ILE A 46 -28.53 -0.18 6.16
CA ILE A 46 -29.36 -1.08 6.98
C ILE A 46 -30.34 -0.28 7.85
N LYS A 47 -29.85 0.71 8.59
CA LYS A 47 -30.62 1.34 9.65
C LYS A 47 -31.56 2.43 9.14
N GLU A 48 -31.08 3.27 8.22
CA GLU A 48 -31.83 4.43 7.72
C GLU A 48 -32.55 4.12 6.40
N LYS A 49 -31.88 3.43 5.47
CA LYS A 49 -32.49 3.03 4.19
C LYS A 49 -33.28 1.71 4.26
N LYS A 50 -33.30 1.06 5.42
CA LYS A 50 -34.03 -0.21 5.67
C LYS A 50 -33.68 -1.31 4.67
N VAL A 51 -32.45 -1.30 4.15
CA VAL A 51 -31.95 -2.34 3.26
C VAL A 51 -31.68 -3.60 4.06
N SER A 52 -32.23 -4.73 3.62
CA SER A 52 -31.94 -6.04 4.20
C SER A 52 -30.42 -6.30 4.17
N PRO A 53 -29.77 -6.70 5.28
CA PRO A 53 -28.35 -7.01 5.29
C PRO A 53 -27.95 -8.05 4.23
N ALA A 54 -28.81 -9.03 3.96
CA ALA A 54 -28.57 -10.04 2.94
C ALA A 54 -28.37 -9.46 1.53
N ASN A 55 -28.88 -8.26 1.27
CA ASN A 55 -28.79 -7.58 -0.01
C ASN A 55 -27.53 -6.71 -0.17
N ILE A 56 -26.63 -6.72 0.81
CA ILE A 56 -25.39 -5.94 0.81
C ILE A 56 -24.21 -6.89 0.69
N LEU A 57 -23.42 -6.71 -0.37
CA LEU A 57 -22.16 -7.38 -0.59
C LEU A 57 -20.99 -6.43 -0.32
N VAL A 58 -20.04 -6.89 0.47
CA VAL A 58 -18.83 -6.14 0.83
C VAL A 58 -17.59 -6.98 0.54
N VAL A 59 -16.74 -6.47 -0.34
CA VAL A 59 -15.55 -7.16 -0.84
C VAL A 59 -14.30 -6.43 -0.39
N THR A 60 -13.37 -7.18 0.23
CA THR A 60 -12.06 -6.67 0.66
C THR A 60 -10.94 -7.60 0.22
N PHE A 61 -9.68 -7.18 0.32
CA PHE A 61 -8.54 -8.03 -0.09
C PHE A 61 -8.05 -9.00 0.99
N THR A 62 -8.48 -8.86 2.25
CA THR A 62 -8.05 -9.77 3.32
C THR A 62 -9.21 -10.18 4.22
N ASN A 63 -9.21 -11.43 4.68
CA ASN A 63 -10.23 -11.93 5.60
C ASN A 63 -10.29 -11.10 6.89
N LYS A 64 -9.12 -10.68 7.42
CA LYS A 64 -9.03 -9.80 8.59
C LYS A 64 -9.71 -8.46 8.37
N ALA A 65 -9.57 -7.84 7.19
CA ALA A 65 -10.25 -6.59 6.86
C ALA A 65 -11.77 -6.77 6.80
N ALA A 66 -12.26 -7.87 6.19
CA ALA A 66 -13.68 -8.20 6.16
C ALA A 66 -14.25 -8.40 7.58
N GLU A 67 -13.56 -9.17 8.43
CA GLU A 67 -13.95 -9.40 9.83
C GLU A 67 -13.96 -8.10 10.65
N GLU A 68 -12.92 -7.29 10.54
CA GLU A 68 -12.84 -6.00 11.22
C GLU A 68 -13.96 -5.06 10.79
N MET A 69 -14.28 -5.05 9.49
CA MET A 69 -15.34 -4.23 8.92
C MET A 69 -16.72 -4.65 9.42
N ILE A 70 -17.04 -5.95 9.42
CA ILE A 70 -18.28 -6.47 10.00
C ILE A 70 -18.38 -6.11 11.49
N ASN A 71 -17.31 -6.32 12.26
CA ASN A 71 -17.27 -5.96 13.67
C ASN A 71 -17.55 -4.47 13.93
N ARG A 72 -17.09 -3.58 13.03
CA ARG A 72 -17.38 -2.14 13.09
C ARG A 72 -18.83 -1.84 12.74
N VAL A 73 -19.39 -2.46 11.70
CA VAL A 73 -20.80 -2.32 11.31
C VAL A 73 -21.72 -2.76 12.46
N THR A 74 -21.46 -3.93 13.06
CA THR A 74 -22.24 -4.45 14.18
C THR A 74 -22.24 -3.49 15.37
N LYS A 75 -21.08 -2.88 15.69
CA LYS A 75 -20.99 -1.86 16.74
C LYS A 75 -21.82 -0.61 16.43
N LEU A 76 -21.86 -0.17 15.16
CA LEU A 76 -22.63 1.01 14.72
C LEU A 76 -24.15 0.76 14.74
N LEU A 77 -24.58 -0.47 14.49
CA LEU A 77 -25.99 -0.86 14.56
C LEU A 77 -26.52 -1.00 16.00
N GLY A 78 -25.63 -0.96 17.01
CA GLY A 78 -25.95 -1.22 18.41
C GLY A 78 -26.02 -2.71 18.71
N ASN A 79 -25.71 -3.12 19.95
CA ASN A 79 -25.68 -4.52 20.41
C ASN A 79 -27.05 -5.23 20.28
N LEU A 80 -27.49 -5.54 19.07
CA LEU A 80 -28.19 -6.78 18.82
C LEU A 80 -27.19 -7.88 19.22
N LYS A 81 -27.53 -8.74 20.18
CA LYS A 81 -26.69 -9.87 20.59
C LYS A 81 -26.40 -10.76 19.38
N PHE A 82 -25.33 -10.45 18.65
CA PHE A 82 -24.74 -11.28 17.61
C PHE A 82 -23.67 -12.13 18.28
N GLN A 83 -24.07 -13.24 18.90
CA GLN A 83 -23.12 -14.29 19.23
C GLN A 83 -22.68 -14.93 17.91
N MET A 84 -21.37 -14.90 17.63
CA MET A 84 -20.76 -15.80 16.65
C MET A 84 -20.78 -17.21 17.24
N PRO A 85 -21.29 -18.24 16.54
CA PRO A 85 -21.16 -19.62 17.04
C PRO A 85 -19.70 -20.08 16.93
N ASN A 86 -19.25 -20.84 17.93
CA ASN A 86 -18.01 -21.61 17.86
C ASN A 86 -18.07 -22.64 16.72
N SER A 87 -16.91 -22.97 16.18
CA SER A 87 -16.63 -23.78 15.00
C SER A 87 -17.15 -25.23 15.00
N GLN A 88 -17.99 -25.65 15.95
CA GLN A 88 -18.52 -27.03 16.07
C GLN A 88 -20.05 -27.15 16.02
N GLN A 89 -20.82 -26.06 15.84
CA GLN A 89 -22.30 -26.12 15.73
C GLN A 89 -22.82 -25.64 14.37
N ILE A 90 -22.29 -26.19 13.27
CA ILE A 90 -22.68 -25.78 11.90
C ILE A 90 -23.83 -26.63 11.32
N SER A 91 -24.27 -27.70 11.99
CA SER A 91 -25.28 -28.61 11.42
C SER A 91 -26.74 -28.17 11.56
N ASN A 92 -27.10 -27.24 12.46
CA ASN A 92 -28.51 -26.88 12.73
C ASN A 92 -28.83 -25.37 12.57
N LEU A 93 -28.27 -24.70 11.57
CA LEU A 93 -28.31 -23.22 11.45
C LEU A 93 -29.02 -22.66 10.20
N ASN A 94 -30.01 -23.36 9.64
CA ASN A 94 -30.69 -22.90 8.42
C ASN A 94 -31.80 -21.84 8.65
N SER A 95 -32.10 -21.42 9.89
CA SER A 95 -33.16 -20.43 10.19
C SER A 95 -32.67 -19.06 10.69
N GLN A 96 -31.36 -18.82 10.84
CA GLN A 96 -30.82 -17.55 11.38
C GLN A 96 -29.80 -16.82 10.47
N ILE A 97 -29.72 -17.19 9.18
CA ILE A 97 -28.76 -16.64 8.20
C ILE A 97 -29.09 -15.19 7.76
N SER A 98 -30.17 -14.58 8.24
CA SER A 98 -30.70 -13.31 7.70
C SER A 98 -30.18 -12.01 8.33
N LYS A 99 -29.18 -12.03 9.22
CA LYS A 99 -28.91 -10.83 10.07
C LYS A 99 -27.62 -10.04 9.77
N LEU A 100 -26.72 -10.50 8.89
CA LEU A 100 -25.48 -9.79 8.56
C LEU A 100 -25.26 -9.66 7.04
N PRO A 101 -24.55 -8.60 6.59
CA PRO A 101 -24.12 -8.48 5.21
C PRO A 101 -23.22 -9.62 4.75
N TRP A 102 -23.23 -9.88 3.45
CA TRP A 102 -22.19 -10.70 2.84
C TRP A 102 -20.90 -9.92 2.85
N ALA A 103 -19.92 -10.36 3.64
CA ALA A 103 -18.58 -9.77 3.64
C ALA A 103 -17.50 -10.85 3.50
N GLY A 104 -16.46 -10.53 2.75
CA GLY A 104 -15.34 -11.45 2.54
C GLY A 104 -14.31 -10.94 1.55
N THR A 105 -13.40 -11.84 1.18
CA THR A 105 -12.51 -11.65 0.03
C THR A 105 -13.20 -12.11 -1.24
N PHE A 106 -12.69 -11.69 -2.39
CA PHE A 106 -13.13 -12.21 -3.70
C PHE A 106 -13.22 -13.74 -3.69
N HIS A 107 -12.16 -14.40 -3.23
CA HIS A 107 -12.06 -15.85 -3.14
C HIS A 107 -13.10 -16.45 -2.18
N SER A 108 -13.28 -15.89 -0.97
CA SER A 108 -14.22 -16.47 -0.01
C SER A 108 -15.69 -16.27 -0.43
N ILE A 109 -16.01 -15.16 -1.08
CA ILE A 109 -17.33 -14.93 -1.68
C ILE A 109 -17.56 -15.89 -2.85
N CYS A 110 -16.61 -16.01 -3.78
CA CYS A 110 -16.70 -16.93 -4.91
C CYS A 110 -16.83 -18.38 -4.45
N ALA A 111 -16.04 -18.80 -3.45
CA ALA A 111 -16.18 -20.13 -2.86
C ALA A 111 -17.60 -20.37 -2.35
N LYS A 112 -18.20 -19.42 -1.60
CA LYS A 112 -19.59 -19.53 -1.12
C LYS A 112 -20.62 -19.63 -2.26
N ILE A 113 -20.42 -18.86 -3.33
CA ILE A 113 -21.28 -18.93 -4.54
C ILE A 113 -21.12 -20.30 -5.20
N LEU A 114 -19.89 -20.75 -5.43
CA LEU A 114 -19.60 -22.03 -6.06
C LEU A 114 -20.12 -23.22 -5.24
N ARG A 115 -20.07 -23.19 -3.91
CA ARG A 115 -20.69 -24.24 -3.07
C ARG A 115 -22.18 -24.42 -3.36
N ARG A 116 -22.87 -23.42 -3.91
CA ARG A 116 -24.28 -23.47 -4.32
C ARG A 116 -24.46 -23.81 -5.80
N GLU A 117 -23.64 -23.24 -6.67
CA GLU A 117 -23.89 -23.21 -8.12
C GLU A 117 -22.99 -24.13 -8.96
N ILE A 118 -21.87 -24.63 -8.41
CA ILE A 118 -20.81 -25.27 -9.23
C ILE A 118 -21.22 -26.59 -9.90
N GLN A 119 -22.30 -27.22 -9.44
CA GLN A 119 -22.85 -28.42 -10.09
C GLN A 119 -23.19 -28.18 -11.56
N ALA A 120 -23.55 -26.95 -11.93
CA ALA A 120 -23.81 -26.56 -13.31
C ALA A 120 -22.57 -26.71 -14.24
N LEU A 121 -21.37 -26.77 -13.68
CA LEU A 121 -20.12 -27.03 -14.42
C LEU A 121 -19.63 -28.49 -14.31
N GLY A 122 -20.42 -29.38 -13.70
CA GLY A 122 -20.08 -30.79 -13.53
C GLY A 122 -19.12 -31.07 -12.38
N TYR A 123 -19.04 -30.19 -11.37
CA TYR A 123 -18.32 -30.45 -10.12
C TYR A 123 -19.28 -30.83 -8.99
N ARG A 124 -18.78 -31.52 -7.97
CA ARG A 124 -19.54 -31.74 -6.73
C ARG A 124 -19.37 -30.52 -5.82
N ARG A 125 -20.42 -30.21 -5.04
CA ARG A 125 -20.40 -29.07 -4.09
C ARG A 125 -19.28 -29.18 -3.05
N SER A 126 -18.79 -30.39 -2.76
CA SER A 126 -17.73 -30.70 -1.80
C SER A 126 -16.31 -30.56 -2.38
N PHE A 127 -16.09 -29.72 -3.39
CA PHE A 127 -14.76 -29.52 -3.97
C PHE A 127 -13.68 -29.11 -2.97
N ILE A 128 -12.45 -29.54 -3.21
CA ILE A 128 -11.28 -29.17 -2.40
C ILE A 128 -10.69 -27.87 -2.96
N ILE A 129 -10.21 -26.99 -2.08
CA ILE A 129 -9.51 -25.77 -2.50
C ILE A 129 -8.02 -26.03 -2.30
N TYR A 130 -7.27 -26.05 -3.40
CA TYR A 130 -5.83 -26.23 -3.36
C TYR A 130 -5.16 -24.93 -2.94
N ASP A 131 -4.26 -25.03 -1.98
CA ASP A 131 -3.40 -23.91 -1.62
C ASP A 131 -2.21 -23.75 -2.59
N GLU A 132 -1.27 -22.89 -2.23
CA GLU A 132 -0.10 -22.63 -3.07
C GLU A 132 0.78 -23.87 -3.27
N ASP A 133 0.95 -24.68 -2.24
CA ASP A 133 1.82 -25.85 -2.25
C ASP A 133 1.11 -27.04 -2.92
N ASP A 134 -0.19 -27.20 -2.68
CA ASP A 134 -1.04 -28.18 -3.38
C ASP A 134 -1.04 -27.93 -4.88
N SER A 135 -1.26 -26.66 -5.30
CA SER A 135 -1.30 -26.27 -6.71
C SER A 135 0.06 -26.49 -7.39
N LEU A 136 1.16 -26.17 -6.70
CA LEU A 136 2.51 -26.42 -7.22
C LEU A 136 2.80 -27.92 -7.36
N SER A 137 2.32 -28.73 -6.42
CA SER A 137 2.47 -30.19 -6.44
C SER A 137 1.68 -30.81 -7.57
N ALA A 138 0.44 -30.37 -7.79
CA ALA A 138 -0.39 -30.80 -8.91
C ALA A 138 0.19 -30.39 -10.27
N ILE A 139 0.81 -29.22 -10.39
CA ILE A 139 1.54 -28.83 -11.60
C ILE A 139 2.75 -29.74 -11.84
N LYS A 140 3.51 -30.08 -10.80
CA LYS A 140 4.64 -31.03 -10.92
C LYS A 140 4.16 -32.40 -11.39
N GLN A 141 3.02 -32.88 -10.89
CA GLN A 141 2.41 -34.14 -11.33
C GLN A 141 1.96 -34.08 -12.80
N ALA A 142 1.31 -32.98 -13.21
CA ALA A 142 0.95 -32.76 -14.61
C ALA A 142 2.18 -32.74 -15.53
N MET A 143 3.30 -32.17 -15.09
CA MET A 143 4.57 -32.21 -15.82
C MET A 143 5.14 -33.62 -15.93
N ASP A 144 5.11 -34.40 -14.85
CA ASP A 144 5.59 -35.79 -14.85
C ASP A 144 4.79 -36.65 -15.83
N LEU A 145 3.46 -36.51 -15.83
CA LEU A 145 2.57 -37.22 -16.75
C LEU A 145 2.83 -36.88 -18.23
N LEU A 146 3.28 -35.66 -18.51
CA LEU A 146 3.61 -35.19 -19.85
C LEU A 146 5.07 -35.45 -20.25
N GLY A 147 5.89 -36.03 -19.37
CA GLY A 147 7.31 -36.25 -19.61
C GLY A 147 8.13 -34.95 -19.69
N ILE A 148 7.68 -33.88 -19.02
CA ILE A 148 8.33 -32.55 -19.07
C ILE A 148 9.37 -32.44 -17.95
N ASP A 149 10.63 -32.21 -18.33
CA ASP A 149 11.73 -32.09 -17.38
C ASP A 149 11.62 -30.81 -16.53
N LYS A 150 11.59 -31.00 -15.20
CA LYS A 150 11.44 -29.93 -14.19
C LYS A 150 12.70 -29.09 -13.97
N LYS A 151 13.88 -29.56 -14.38
CA LYS A 151 15.14 -28.81 -14.33
C LYS A 151 15.22 -27.85 -15.53
N GLN A 152 14.74 -28.30 -16.69
CA GLN A 152 14.64 -27.48 -17.90
C GLN A 152 13.51 -26.44 -17.77
N PHE A 153 12.34 -26.84 -17.24
CA PHE A 153 11.18 -25.97 -17.08
C PHE A 153 10.78 -25.83 -15.63
N ASN A 154 10.95 -24.64 -15.05
CA ASN A 154 10.66 -24.42 -13.64
C ASN A 154 9.13 -24.51 -13.37
N PRO A 155 8.65 -25.44 -12.51
CA PRO A 155 7.23 -25.60 -12.20
C PRO A 155 6.58 -24.35 -11.61
N ALA A 156 7.31 -23.58 -10.79
CA ALA A 156 6.80 -22.35 -10.20
C ALA A 156 6.62 -21.25 -11.26
N ALA A 157 7.49 -21.21 -12.29
CA ALA A 157 7.33 -20.28 -13.39
C ALA A 157 6.07 -20.64 -14.20
N ILE A 158 5.88 -21.91 -14.56
CA ILE A 158 4.68 -22.38 -15.27
C ILE A 158 3.42 -22.05 -14.48
N LYS A 159 3.41 -22.31 -13.17
CA LYS A 159 2.31 -21.93 -12.28
C LYS A 159 1.96 -20.45 -12.37
N ASN A 160 2.96 -19.58 -12.35
CA ASN A 160 2.73 -18.13 -12.43
C ASN A 160 2.12 -17.73 -13.78
N PHE A 161 2.54 -18.35 -14.90
CA PHE A 161 1.92 -18.11 -16.20
C PHE A 161 0.46 -18.58 -16.26
N ILE A 162 0.16 -19.74 -15.67
CA ILE A 162 -1.21 -20.26 -15.54
C ILE A 162 -2.07 -19.31 -14.71
N SER A 163 -1.57 -18.87 -13.55
CA SER A 163 -2.25 -17.91 -12.67
C SER A 163 -2.51 -16.59 -13.40
N GLY A 164 -1.52 -16.07 -14.13
CA GLY A 164 -1.68 -14.88 -14.98
C GLY A 164 -2.79 -15.06 -16.02
N ALA A 165 -2.81 -16.21 -16.71
CA ALA A 165 -3.86 -16.53 -17.68
C ALA A 165 -5.26 -16.59 -17.04
N LYS A 166 -5.41 -17.28 -15.91
CA LYS A 166 -6.69 -17.35 -15.18
C LYS A 166 -7.18 -15.99 -14.69
N ASN A 167 -6.26 -15.13 -14.22
CA ASN A 167 -6.56 -13.77 -13.80
C ASN A 167 -7.01 -12.85 -14.95
N GLU A 168 -6.68 -13.20 -16.19
CA GLU A 168 -7.19 -12.58 -17.43
C GLU A 168 -8.39 -13.35 -18.03
N LEU A 169 -8.98 -14.30 -17.27
CA LEU A 169 -10.08 -15.17 -17.70
C LEU A 169 -9.78 -16.02 -18.95
N ILE A 170 -8.51 -16.35 -19.18
CA ILE A 170 -8.05 -17.15 -20.33
C ILE A 170 -8.08 -18.64 -19.97
N SER A 171 -9.00 -19.37 -20.60
CA SER A 171 -9.06 -20.84 -20.54
C SER A 171 -7.91 -21.51 -21.29
N PRO A 172 -7.58 -22.79 -21.02
CA PRO A 172 -6.58 -23.52 -21.79
C PRO A 172 -6.82 -23.47 -23.31
N SER A 173 -8.08 -23.61 -23.75
CA SER A 173 -8.46 -23.49 -25.16
C SER A 173 -8.24 -22.11 -25.76
N GLN A 174 -8.34 -21.04 -24.97
CA GLN A 174 -8.05 -19.68 -25.43
C GLN A 174 -6.55 -19.37 -25.36
N TYR A 175 -5.83 -20.00 -24.43
CA TYR A 175 -4.41 -19.82 -24.22
C TYR A 175 -3.58 -20.20 -25.45
N THR A 176 -4.08 -21.07 -26.34
CA THR A 176 -3.47 -21.41 -27.63
C THR A 176 -3.08 -20.18 -28.46
N LYS A 177 -3.85 -19.09 -28.40
CA LYS A 177 -3.54 -17.84 -29.12
C LYS A 177 -2.34 -17.07 -28.57
N TYR A 178 -1.96 -17.36 -27.32
CA TYR A 178 -0.91 -16.68 -26.57
C TYR A 178 0.33 -17.56 -26.38
N ALA A 179 0.24 -18.85 -26.69
CA ALA A 179 1.32 -19.82 -26.63
C ALA A 179 2.33 -19.56 -27.77
N GLN A 180 3.16 -18.53 -27.63
CA GLN A 180 4.25 -18.23 -28.56
C GLN A 180 5.56 -18.82 -28.07
N GLY A 181 6.27 -19.49 -28.99
CA GLY A 181 7.56 -20.12 -28.73
C GLY A 181 7.48 -21.38 -27.87
N TYR A 182 8.60 -22.08 -27.77
CA TYR A 182 8.70 -23.40 -27.16
C TYR A 182 8.21 -23.43 -25.69
N PHE A 183 8.54 -22.40 -24.91
CA PHE A 183 8.08 -22.31 -23.51
C PHE A 183 6.56 -22.12 -23.40
N GLY A 184 5.96 -21.30 -24.28
CA GLY A 184 4.50 -21.06 -24.28
C GLY A 184 3.70 -22.31 -24.61
N GLU A 185 4.18 -23.14 -25.54
CA GLU A 185 3.58 -24.44 -25.86
C GLU A 185 3.64 -25.42 -24.67
N ILE A 186 4.76 -25.43 -23.94
CA ILE A 186 4.91 -26.23 -22.72
C ILE A 186 3.91 -25.77 -21.65
N VAL A 187 3.77 -24.45 -21.44
CA VAL A 187 2.76 -23.91 -20.52
C VAL A 187 1.35 -24.33 -20.94
N LEU A 188 1.01 -24.27 -22.23
CA LEU A 188 -0.31 -24.70 -22.72
C LEU A 188 -0.58 -26.18 -22.42
N LYS A 189 0.39 -27.06 -22.70
CA LYS A 189 0.27 -28.51 -22.45
C LYS A 189 0.06 -28.78 -20.95
N VAL A 190 0.89 -28.19 -20.09
CA VAL A 190 0.79 -28.34 -18.64
C VAL A 190 -0.51 -27.74 -18.12
N TYR A 191 -0.92 -26.56 -18.59
CA TYR A 191 -2.17 -25.93 -18.16
C TYR A 191 -3.39 -26.79 -18.49
N THR A 192 -3.42 -27.36 -19.69
CA THR A 192 -4.51 -28.23 -20.13
C THR A 192 -4.60 -29.47 -19.25
N GLN A 193 -3.47 -30.14 -19.00
CA GLN A 193 -3.42 -31.33 -18.17
C GLN A 193 -3.76 -31.01 -16.70
N TYR A 194 -3.17 -29.95 -16.14
CA TYR A 194 -3.43 -29.48 -14.79
C TYR A 194 -4.92 -29.20 -14.52
N GLN A 195 -5.61 -28.51 -15.44
CA GLN A 195 -7.06 -28.28 -15.29
C GLN A 195 -7.89 -29.56 -15.37
N LYS A 196 -7.44 -30.55 -16.14
CA LYS A 196 -8.07 -31.87 -16.21
C LYS A 196 -7.91 -32.61 -14.88
N ASP A 197 -6.70 -32.59 -14.32
CA ASP A 197 -6.38 -33.25 -13.05
C ASP A 197 -7.16 -32.63 -11.88
N LEU A 198 -7.22 -31.30 -11.81
CA LEU A 198 -8.06 -30.59 -10.83
C LEU A 198 -9.53 -31.01 -10.94
N LYS A 199 -10.07 -31.08 -12.16
CA LYS A 199 -11.46 -31.49 -12.36
C LYS A 199 -11.72 -32.93 -11.90
N LEU A 200 -10.82 -33.86 -12.22
CA LEU A 200 -10.92 -35.26 -11.80
C LEU A 200 -10.86 -35.40 -10.28
N ALA A 201 -9.98 -34.63 -9.62
CA ALA A 201 -9.87 -34.57 -8.18
C ALA A 201 -11.04 -33.83 -7.49
N ASN A 202 -11.98 -33.28 -8.28
CA ASN A 202 -13.02 -32.37 -7.80
C ASN A 202 -12.40 -31.24 -6.95
N ALA A 203 -11.32 -30.64 -7.45
CA ALA A 203 -10.56 -29.59 -6.81
C ALA A 203 -10.56 -28.31 -7.64
N LEU A 204 -10.32 -27.18 -6.98
CA LEU A 204 -10.12 -25.86 -7.58
C LEU A 204 -8.93 -25.20 -6.89
N ASP A 205 -8.09 -24.49 -7.63
CA ASP A 205 -7.15 -23.57 -7.01
C ASP A 205 -7.80 -22.20 -6.72
N PHE A 206 -7.03 -21.28 -6.13
CA PHE A 206 -7.52 -19.94 -5.79
C PHE A 206 -8.03 -19.18 -7.01
N ASP A 207 -7.30 -19.17 -8.13
CA ASP A 207 -7.69 -18.42 -9.32
C ASP A 207 -8.97 -19.01 -9.97
N ASP A 208 -9.15 -20.34 -9.91
CA ASP A 208 -10.36 -21.01 -10.37
C ASP A 208 -11.61 -20.55 -9.62
N LEU A 209 -11.51 -20.18 -8.34
CA LEU A 209 -12.70 -19.71 -7.59
C LEU A 209 -13.35 -18.52 -8.31
N ILE A 210 -12.56 -17.57 -8.77
CA ILE A 210 -13.05 -16.37 -9.45
C ILE A 210 -13.42 -16.73 -10.90
N MET A 211 -12.52 -17.38 -11.63
CA MET A 211 -12.70 -17.70 -13.04
C MET A 211 -13.95 -18.58 -13.27
N LYS A 212 -14.17 -19.60 -12.44
CA LYS A 212 -15.36 -20.48 -12.54
C LYS A 212 -16.65 -19.77 -12.14
N THR A 213 -16.60 -18.85 -11.18
CA THR A 213 -17.77 -18.05 -10.82
C THR A 213 -18.19 -17.16 -11.99
N VAL A 214 -17.23 -16.46 -12.62
CA VAL A 214 -17.47 -15.68 -13.83
C VAL A 214 -18.01 -16.57 -14.95
N GLN A 215 -17.42 -17.75 -15.15
CA GLN A 215 -17.88 -18.72 -16.14
C GLN A 215 -19.34 -19.16 -15.92
N ILE A 216 -19.76 -19.43 -14.68
CA ILE A 216 -21.15 -19.77 -14.36
C ILE A 216 -22.08 -18.61 -14.71
N PHE A 217 -21.73 -17.39 -14.29
CA PHE A 217 -22.57 -16.23 -14.53
C PHE A 217 -22.70 -15.87 -16.02
N GLN A 218 -21.66 -16.07 -16.81
CA GLN A 218 -21.71 -15.88 -18.26
C GLN A 218 -22.51 -16.98 -18.97
N LYS A 219 -22.38 -18.25 -18.54
CA LYS A 219 -23.07 -19.38 -19.16
C LYS A 219 -24.53 -19.53 -18.73
N PHE A 220 -24.87 -19.13 -17.51
CA PHE A 220 -26.18 -19.32 -16.91
C PHE A 220 -26.75 -17.97 -16.42
N PRO A 221 -27.33 -17.16 -17.32
CA PRO A 221 -27.84 -15.83 -16.99
C PRO A 221 -28.90 -15.82 -15.89
N GLU A 222 -29.75 -16.85 -15.81
CA GLU A 222 -30.75 -16.98 -14.73
C GLU A 222 -30.10 -17.16 -13.35
N THR A 223 -28.96 -17.85 -13.28
CA THR A 223 -28.18 -17.92 -12.04
C THR A 223 -27.61 -16.56 -11.71
N LEU A 224 -26.99 -15.86 -12.66
CA LEU A 224 -26.51 -14.48 -12.44
C LEU A 224 -27.63 -13.56 -11.95
N LYS A 225 -28.82 -13.62 -12.55
CA LYS A 225 -29.99 -12.82 -12.20
C LYS A 225 -30.40 -13.03 -10.73
N ARG A 226 -30.44 -14.27 -10.24
CA ARG A 226 -30.72 -14.57 -8.81
C ARG A 226 -29.71 -13.89 -7.87
N TRP A 227 -28.42 -13.89 -8.24
CA TRP A 227 -27.38 -13.24 -7.45
C TRP A 227 -27.40 -11.72 -7.57
N GLN A 228 -27.76 -11.16 -8.73
CA GLN A 228 -28.01 -9.73 -8.90
C GLN A 228 -29.22 -9.26 -8.09
N ASP A 229 -30.31 -10.03 -8.06
CA ASP A 229 -31.51 -9.74 -7.26
C ASP A 229 -31.23 -9.74 -5.75
N LEU A 230 -30.31 -10.62 -5.33
CA LEU A 230 -29.81 -10.62 -3.97
C LEU A 230 -28.92 -9.40 -3.73
N PHE A 231 -27.81 -9.25 -4.45
CA PHE A 231 -26.80 -8.21 -4.20
C PHE A 231 -27.17 -6.86 -4.80
N LYS A 232 -28.11 -6.18 -4.13
CA LYS A 232 -28.59 -4.85 -4.52
C LYS A 232 -27.57 -3.74 -4.30
N TYR A 233 -26.69 -3.86 -3.29
CA TYR A 233 -25.62 -2.90 -3.03
C TYR A 233 -24.28 -3.63 -2.94
N ILE A 234 -23.29 -3.20 -3.71
CA ILE A 234 -21.97 -3.81 -3.76
C ILE A 234 -20.93 -2.77 -3.35
N LEU A 235 -20.12 -3.09 -2.35
CA LEU A 235 -19.06 -2.23 -1.83
C LEU A 235 -17.71 -2.93 -2.02
N VAL A 236 -16.75 -2.27 -2.66
CA VAL A 236 -15.40 -2.83 -2.90
C VAL A 236 -14.34 -1.89 -2.34
N ASP A 237 -13.50 -2.41 -1.44
CA ASP A 237 -12.34 -1.71 -0.89
C ASP A 237 -11.08 -1.99 -1.72
N GLU A 238 -10.14 -1.03 -1.73
CA GLU A 238 -8.89 -1.07 -2.52
C GLU A 238 -9.10 -1.44 -3.99
N TYR A 239 -10.04 -0.79 -4.66
CA TYR A 239 -10.44 -1.10 -6.04
C TYR A 239 -9.29 -0.99 -7.05
N GLN A 240 -8.27 -0.17 -6.77
CA GLN A 240 -7.04 -0.11 -7.55
C GLN A 240 -6.28 -1.45 -7.60
N ASP A 241 -6.44 -2.32 -6.60
CA ASP A 241 -5.75 -3.60 -6.49
C ASP A 241 -6.46 -4.72 -7.28
N THR A 242 -7.60 -4.45 -7.93
CA THR A 242 -8.42 -5.49 -8.60
C THR A 242 -7.82 -5.92 -9.94
N ASN A 243 -7.78 -7.23 -10.21
CA ASN A 243 -7.36 -7.78 -11.52
C ASN A 243 -8.53 -7.90 -12.51
N HIS A 244 -8.27 -8.33 -13.75
CA HIS A 244 -9.30 -8.40 -14.79
C HIS A 244 -10.46 -9.34 -14.41
N ALA A 245 -10.18 -10.55 -13.93
CA ALA A 245 -11.20 -11.50 -13.50
C ALA A 245 -12.09 -10.95 -12.37
N GLN A 246 -11.48 -10.29 -11.38
CA GLN A 246 -12.19 -9.64 -10.26
C GLN A 246 -13.05 -8.48 -10.75
N TYR A 247 -12.53 -7.65 -11.65
CA TYR A 247 -13.27 -6.55 -12.27
C TYR A 247 -14.49 -7.06 -13.05
N VAL A 248 -14.33 -8.08 -13.90
CA VAL A 248 -15.44 -8.68 -14.66
C VAL A 248 -16.50 -9.26 -13.74
N LEU A 249 -16.09 -9.95 -12.67
CA LEU A 249 -17.02 -10.47 -11.66
C LEU A 249 -17.88 -9.36 -11.05
N ILE A 250 -17.26 -8.26 -10.60
CA ILE A 250 -17.99 -7.13 -10.01
C ILE A 250 -18.89 -6.47 -11.04
N LYS A 251 -18.42 -6.30 -12.28
CA LYS A 251 -19.22 -5.72 -13.38
C LYS A 251 -20.47 -6.55 -13.65
N LEU A 252 -20.34 -7.88 -13.70
CA LEU A 252 -21.48 -8.80 -13.88
C LEU A 252 -22.48 -8.67 -12.72
N LEU A 253 -22.01 -8.69 -11.47
CA LEU A 253 -22.88 -8.61 -10.30
C LEU A 253 -23.57 -7.24 -10.17
N ALA A 254 -22.86 -6.15 -10.49
CA ALA A 254 -23.39 -4.80 -10.37
C ALA A 254 -24.33 -4.39 -11.53
N ALA A 255 -24.32 -5.11 -12.66
CA ALA A 255 -24.96 -4.66 -13.90
C ALA A 255 -26.46 -4.32 -13.75
N LYS A 256 -27.21 -5.04 -12.90
CA LYS A 256 -28.66 -4.85 -12.73
C LYS A 256 -29.02 -3.60 -11.93
N HIS A 257 -28.39 -3.40 -10.77
CA HIS A 257 -28.76 -2.32 -9.84
C HIS A 257 -27.83 -1.11 -9.93
N GLN A 258 -26.59 -1.28 -10.40
CA GLN A 258 -25.55 -0.26 -10.52
C GLN A 258 -25.23 0.50 -9.22
N ASN A 259 -25.71 0.04 -8.07
CA ASN A 259 -25.38 0.55 -6.74
C ASN A 259 -24.01 0.02 -6.29
N LEU A 260 -22.99 0.34 -7.09
CA LEU A 260 -21.61 -0.07 -6.90
C LEU A 260 -20.83 1.07 -6.24
N PHE A 261 -20.32 0.84 -5.05
CA PHE A 261 -19.51 1.79 -4.30
C PHE A 261 -18.08 1.26 -4.20
N VAL A 262 -17.13 1.95 -4.83
CA VAL A 262 -15.72 1.53 -4.86
C VAL A 262 -14.84 2.57 -4.19
N ILE A 263 -13.79 2.13 -3.50
CA ILE A 263 -12.79 3.00 -2.90
C ILE A 263 -11.43 2.70 -3.51
N GLY A 264 -10.67 3.72 -3.92
CA GLY A 264 -9.28 3.58 -4.31
C GLY A 264 -8.39 4.79 -4.00
N ASP A 265 -7.07 4.60 -4.08
CA ASP A 265 -6.06 5.66 -3.85
C ASP A 265 -5.89 6.58 -5.07
N ASP A 266 -5.53 7.84 -4.80
CA ASP A 266 -5.32 8.90 -5.80
C ASP A 266 -3.98 8.77 -6.54
N TYR A 267 -3.86 9.46 -7.68
CA TYR A 267 -2.75 9.33 -8.61
C TYR A 267 -1.41 9.91 -8.11
N GLN A 268 -0.28 9.34 -8.58
CA GLN A 268 1.05 9.97 -8.48
C GLN A 268 1.41 10.60 -9.82
N CYS A 269 1.12 11.89 -10.02
CA CYS A 269 1.27 12.50 -11.35
C CYS A 269 2.17 13.74 -11.39
N LEU A 270 2.69 13.99 -12.59
CA LEU A 270 3.48 15.15 -12.99
C LEU A 270 2.66 16.04 -13.96
N PRO A 271 2.78 17.38 -13.90
CA PRO A 271 2.07 18.28 -14.82
C PRO A 271 2.51 18.17 -16.27
N ALA A 272 1.62 18.56 -17.19
CA ALA A 272 1.94 18.87 -18.58
C ALA A 272 3.19 19.77 -18.69
N GLY A 273 3.98 19.57 -19.73
CA GLY A 273 5.25 20.27 -19.96
C GLY A 273 6.44 19.69 -19.19
N THR A 274 6.22 18.72 -18.30
CA THR A 274 7.32 18.04 -17.60
C THR A 274 8.20 17.30 -18.61
N LYS A 275 9.49 17.64 -18.66
CA LYS A 275 10.45 17.04 -19.57
C LYS A 275 10.90 15.66 -19.09
N VAL A 276 10.60 14.62 -19.87
CA VAL A 276 11.00 13.23 -19.62
C VAL A 276 12.20 12.89 -20.51
N LEU A 277 13.24 12.30 -19.92
CA LEU A 277 14.45 11.96 -20.66
C LEU A 277 14.25 10.67 -21.46
N THR A 278 14.50 10.74 -22.77
CA THR A 278 14.51 9.62 -23.71
C THR A 278 15.90 9.45 -24.33
N PRO A 279 16.20 8.33 -25.02
CA PRO A 279 17.46 8.16 -25.73
C PRO A 279 17.72 9.25 -26.80
N GLN A 280 16.68 9.89 -27.32
CA GLN A 280 16.76 10.93 -28.36
C GLN A 280 16.77 12.35 -27.78
N GLY A 281 16.68 12.50 -26.45
CA GLY A 281 16.61 13.80 -25.78
C GLY A 281 15.41 13.92 -24.84
N GLU A 282 15.19 15.12 -24.31
CA GLU A 282 14.08 15.40 -23.41
C GLU A 282 12.80 15.75 -24.19
N ILE A 283 11.71 15.03 -23.95
CA ILE A 283 10.40 15.32 -24.56
C ILE A 283 9.34 15.61 -23.48
N PRO A 284 8.32 16.43 -23.76
CA PRO A 284 7.21 16.66 -22.82
C PRO A 284 6.45 15.36 -22.49
N ILE A 285 6.03 15.21 -21.23
CA ILE A 285 5.35 14.01 -20.74
C ILE A 285 4.03 13.72 -21.48
N GLU A 286 3.34 14.75 -21.95
CA GLU A 286 2.12 14.66 -22.75
C GLU A 286 2.35 13.98 -24.11
N GLU A 287 3.56 14.08 -24.67
CA GLU A 287 3.94 13.51 -25.96
C GLU A 287 4.41 12.05 -25.86
N ILE A 288 4.81 11.59 -24.67
CA ILE A 288 5.22 10.21 -24.42
C ILE A 288 4.07 9.25 -24.78
N LYS A 289 4.35 8.15 -25.49
CA LYS A 289 3.34 7.14 -25.86
C LYS A 289 3.70 5.79 -25.24
N LYS A 290 2.72 4.87 -25.20
CA LYS A 290 3.01 3.47 -24.90
C LYS A 290 4.05 2.95 -25.89
N GLY A 291 5.08 2.29 -25.39
CA GLY A 291 6.20 1.77 -26.15
C GLY A 291 7.37 2.74 -26.32
N THR A 292 7.20 4.03 -25.99
CA THR A 292 8.31 4.99 -26.00
C THR A 292 9.39 4.55 -25.02
N GLU A 293 10.66 4.59 -25.45
CA GLU A 293 11.80 4.34 -24.58
C GLU A 293 12.12 5.59 -23.76
N VAL A 294 12.25 5.41 -22.45
CA VAL A 294 12.70 6.44 -21.51
C VAL A 294 13.98 5.98 -20.82
N ILE A 295 14.76 6.93 -20.30
CA ILE A 295 15.93 6.62 -19.48
C ILE A 295 15.48 6.51 -18.02
N ALA A 296 15.88 5.42 -17.39
CA ALA A 296 15.56 5.08 -16.02
C ALA A 296 16.80 4.64 -15.24
N ALA A 297 16.78 4.83 -13.93
CA ALA A 297 17.82 4.32 -13.05
C ALA A 297 17.62 2.82 -12.84
N ASN A 298 18.70 2.04 -13.00
CA ASN A 298 18.71 0.59 -12.78
C ASN A 298 19.55 0.16 -11.59
N GLY A 299 20.07 1.12 -10.82
CA GLY A 299 20.78 0.93 -9.56
C GLY A 299 22.24 1.40 -9.60
N PHE A 300 22.82 1.65 -8.42
CA PHE A 300 24.26 1.90 -8.24
C PHE A 300 24.87 2.97 -9.17
N GLY A 301 24.14 4.06 -9.43
CA GLY A 301 24.60 5.17 -10.25
C GLY A 301 24.47 4.96 -11.76
N THR A 302 23.95 3.80 -12.19
CA THR A 302 23.79 3.46 -13.60
C THR A 302 22.39 3.79 -14.12
N THR A 303 22.27 3.85 -15.44
CA THR A 303 21.01 4.03 -16.14
C THR A 303 20.84 2.99 -17.24
N MET A 304 19.59 2.79 -17.67
CA MET A 304 19.27 2.00 -18.85
C MET A 304 18.00 2.53 -19.54
N LYS A 305 17.76 2.04 -20.75
CA LYS A 305 16.51 2.28 -21.47
C LYS A 305 15.42 1.36 -20.91
N ALA A 306 14.22 1.89 -20.76
CA ALA A 306 13.03 1.12 -20.41
C ALA A 306 11.82 1.60 -21.20
N LYS A 307 10.89 0.70 -21.50
CA LYS A 307 9.69 1.04 -22.26
C LYS A 307 8.59 1.55 -21.35
N VAL A 308 7.90 2.58 -21.79
CA VAL A 308 6.65 3.02 -21.18
C VAL A 308 5.57 1.98 -21.50
N LEU A 309 5.13 1.26 -20.49
CA LEU A 309 4.07 0.27 -20.62
C LEU A 309 2.71 0.93 -20.78
N ARG A 310 2.48 2.03 -20.05
CA ARG A 310 1.21 2.75 -19.99
C ARG A 310 1.44 4.24 -19.70
N LYS A 311 0.55 5.08 -20.22
CA LYS A 311 0.42 6.50 -19.86
C LYS A 311 -1.01 6.74 -19.40
N SER A 312 -1.17 7.44 -18.27
CA SER A 312 -2.46 7.98 -17.82
C SER A 312 -2.47 9.50 -17.87
N LYS A 313 -3.66 10.06 -18.02
CA LYS A 313 -3.92 11.48 -18.11
C LYS A 313 -5.16 11.81 -17.26
N GLN A 314 -5.12 12.91 -16.53
CA GLN A 314 -6.29 13.47 -15.84
C GLN A 314 -6.25 14.99 -15.83
N LYS A 315 -7.41 15.64 -15.81
CA LYS A 315 -7.49 17.08 -15.55
C LYS A 315 -7.30 17.37 -14.06
N TYR A 316 -6.57 18.43 -13.72
CA TYR A 316 -6.29 18.79 -12.35
C TYR A 316 -6.33 20.30 -12.12
N ILE A 317 -6.98 20.68 -11.02
CA ILE A 317 -6.96 22.03 -10.49
C ILE A 317 -6.56 21.92 -9.03
N GLY A 318 -5.43 22.52 -8.65
CA GLY A 318 -4.95 22.45 -7.26
C GLY A 318 -3.45 22.68 -7.11
N PRO A 319 -2.92 22.47 -5.89
CA PRO A 319 -1.53 22.72 -5.58
C PRO A 319 -0.60 21.65 -6.15
N VAL A 320 0.52 22.10 -6.72
CA VAL A 320 1.68 21.27 -7.03
C VAL A 320 2.90 21.81 -6.30
N TRP A 321 3.78 20.89 -5.92
CA TRP A 321 5.04 21.19 -5.28
C TRP A 321 6.14 21.21 -6.32
N GLU A 322 6.81 22.34 -6.44
CA GLU A 322 7.95 22.53 -7.33
C GLU A 322 9.25 22.38 -6.53
N ILE A 323 10.08 21.43 -6.95
CA ILE A 323 11.43 21.21 -6.43
C ILE A 323 12.40 21.92 -7.35
N THR A 324 13.37 22.66 -6.77
CA THR A 324 14.55 23.15 -7.47
C THR A 324 15.80 22.65 -6.77
N THR A 325 16.72 22.01 -7.49
CA THR A 325 18.00 21.52 -6.95
C THR A 325 19.11 22.57 -7.11
N LYS A 326 20.24 22.40 -6.40
CA LYS A 326 21.39 23.31 -6.51
C LYS A 326 22.00 23.37 -7.90
N SER A 327 22.00 22.26 -8.64
CA SER A 327 22.44 22.25 -10.05
C SER A 327 21.42 22.83 -11.04
N GLY A 328 20.28 23.34 -10.55
CA GLY A 328 19.27 24.00 -11.38
C GLY A 328 18.21 23.07 -11.97
N LYS A 329 18.18 21.78 -11.60
CA LYS A 329 17.12 20.86 -12.02
C LYS A 329 15.79 21.25 -11.37
N LYS A 330 14.70 21.15 -12.13
CA LYS A 330 13.37 21.58 -11.70
C LYS A 330 12.31 20.56 -12.09
N ILE A 331 11.40 20.28 -11.16
CA ILE A 331 10.24 19.43 -11.41
C ILE A 331 9.07 19.87 -10.52
N SER A 332 7.85 19.84 -11.06
CA SER A 332 6.62 20.02 -10.31
C SER A 332 5.89 18.68 -10.18
N ALA A 333 5.27 18.41 -9.04
CA ALA A 333 4.53 17.18 -8.83
C ALA A 333 3.30 17.38 -7.94
N SER A 334 2.30 16.53 -8.16
CA SER A 334 1.13 16.42 -7.27
C SER A 334 1.53 15.93 -5.87
N LYS A 335 0.67 16.21 -4.88
CA LYS A 335 0.89 15.99 -3.45
C LYS A 335 1.52 14.62 -3.10
N ASP A 336 1.01 13.55 -3.71
CA ASP A 336 1.37 12.18 -3.34
C ASP A 336 2.45 11.57 -4.24
N HIS A 337 2.98 12.33 -5.20
CA HIS A 337 4.04 11.83 -6.07
C HIS A 337 5.28 11.47 -5.26
N ILE A 338 5.73 10.22 -5.41
CA ILE A 338 6.89 9.69 -4.70
C ILE A 338 8.19 10.04 -5.42
N PHE A 339 9.13 10.56 -4.64
CA PHE A 339 10.53 10.77 -4.98
C PHE A 339 11.41 9.85 -4.13
N PHE A 340 12.69 9.81 -4.47
CA PHE A 340 13.71 9.17 -3.66
C PHE A 340 14.55 10.25 -2.98
N SER A 341 14.67 10.24 -1.66
CA SER A 341 15.44 11.27 -0.98
C SER A 341 16.04 10.79 0.33
N ARG A 342 17.11 11.45 0.76
CA ARG A 342 17.71 11.23 2.09
C ARG A 342 18.15 12.53 2.71
N LEU A 343 18.27 12.54 4.03
CA LEU A 343 18.84 13.66 4.76
C LEU A 343 20.36 13.69 4.60
N MET A 344 20.89 14.90 4.44
CA MET A 344 22.32 15.17 4.54
C MET A 344 22.65 15.67 5.95
N PRO A 345 23.60 15.05 6.67
CA PRO A 345 24.11 15.61 7.90
C PRO A 345 24.77 16.97 7.64
N SER A 346 24.31 18.04 8.30
CA SER A 346 24.86 19.38 8.14
C SER A 346 25.40 19.93 9.47
N GLN A 347 26.59 20.54 9.43
CA GLN A 347 27.23 21.15 10.61
C GLN A 347 26.66 22.50 10.99
N SER A 348 26.16 23.25 10.01
CA SER A 348 25.67 24.62 10.15
C SER A 348 24.16 24.69 10.39
N GLN A 349 23.43 23.59 10.29
CA GLN A 349 21.97 23.59 10.42
C GLN A 349 21.48 23.04 11.75
N TYR A 350 20.28 23.47 12.13
CA TYR A 350 19.49 22.95 13.24
C TYR A 350 18.18 22.39 12.70
N PHE A 351 17.76 21.24 13.21
CA PHE A 351 16.50 20.61 12.85
C PHE A 351 15.50 20.79 13.96
N VAL A 352 14.32 21.34 13.63
CA VAL A 352 13.13 21.25 14.47
C VAL A 352 12.33 20.07 13.99
N TYR A 353 12.01 19.15 14.89
CA TYR A 353 11.40 17.88 14.56
C TYR A 353 10.17 17.58 15.42
N LEU A 354 9.28 16.80 14.83
CA LEU A 354 8.22 16.08 15.52
C LEU A 354 8.67 14.64 15.71
N MET A 355 8.78 14.20 16.96
CA MET A 355 9.22 12.85 17.33
C MET A 355 8.02 12.03 17.78
N TYR A 356 7.93 10.78 17.29
CA TYR A 356 6.90 9.83 17.67
C TYR A 356 7.48 8.61 18.38
N ARG A 357 6.78 8.18 19.42
CA ARG A 357 7.00 6.90 20.09
C ARG A 357 5.65 6.20 20.31
N LYS A 358 5.56 4.91 19.98
CA LYS A 358 4.31 4.15 19.87
C LYS A 358 3.48 4.16 21.14
N ASP A 359 4.13 3.99 22.29
CA ASP A 359 3.51 3.95 23.63
C ASP A 359 3.31 5.33 24.27
N LYS A 360 3.92 6.41 23.75
CA LYS A 360 3.85 7.76 24.36
C LYS A 360 3.14 8.82 23.52
N GLY A 361 3.15 8.68 22.19
CA GLY A 361 2.65 9.69 21.28
C GLY A 361 3.75 10.62 20.76
N PHE A 362 3.47 11.91 20.70
CA PHE A 362 4.28 12.92 20.00
C PHE A 362 4.88 13.97 20.91
N ARG A 363 6.08 14.41 20.56
CA ARG A 363 6.74 15.58 21.15
C ARG A 363 7.45 16.39 20.09
N ILE A 364 7.60 17.68 20.31
CA ILE A 364 8.43 18.56 19.48
C ILE A 364 9.80 18.69 20.13
N GLY A 365 10.84 18.72 19.32
CA GLY A 365 12.18 18.95 19.81
C GLY A 365 13.06 19.60 18.74
N GLN A 366 14.23 20.06 19.16
CA GLN A 366 15.29 20.46 18.24
C GLN A 366 16.62 19.74 18.46
N THR A 367 17.45 19.77 17.42
CA THR A 367 18.85 19.32 17.49
C THR A 367 19.71 20.04 16.48
N LYS A 368 20.99 20.26 16.81
CA LYS A 368 22.03 20.55 15.82
C LYS A 368 22.12 19.40 14.81
N GLY A 369 22.42 19.70 13.55
CA GLY A 369 22.37 18.74 12.45
C GLY A 369 23.35 17.59 12.57
N ILE A 370 24.54 17.86 13.13
CA ILE A 370 25.49 16.83 13.54
C ILE A 370 25.96 16.99 14.98
N ARG A 371 26.44 15.87 15.54
CA ARG A 371 27.18 15.82 16.79
C ARG A 371 28.46 15.02 16.60
N ARG A 372 29.55 15.47 17.21
CA ARG A 372 30.79 14.68 17.32
C ARG A 372 30.66 13.73 18.50
N THR A 373 31.00 12.47 18.27
CA THR A 373 31.08 11.43 19.31
C THR A 373 32.43 10.72 19.23
N LYS A 374 32.74 9.88 20.22
CA LYS A 374 33.93 9.01 20.19
C LYS A 374 33.98 8.10 18.95
N GLN A 375 32.84 7.82 18.33
CA GLN A 375 32.69 6.97 17.13
C GLN A 375 32.62 7.78 15.82
N GLY A 376 32.87 9.09 15.87
CA GLY A 376 32.83 10.00 14.72
C GLY A 376 31.61 10.92 14.70
N ILE A 377 31.34 11.49 13.53
CA ILE A 377 30.24 12.43 13.28
C ILE A 377 28.95 11.63 13.08
N ILE A 378 27.93 11.93 13.88
CA ILE A 378 26.60 11.31 13.76
C ILE A 378 25.51 12.37 13.60
N HIS A 379 24.42 11.98 12.96
CA HIS A 379 23.29 12.87 12.74
C HIS A 379 22.60 13.24 14.06
N GLY A 380 22.25 14.50 14.26
CA GLY A 380 21.59 14.95 15.50
C GLY A 380 20.27 14.23 15.78
N LEU A 381 19.46 14.01 14.73
CA LEU A 381 18.22 13.21 14.83
C LEU A 381 18.49 11.78 15.31
N GLN A 382 19.58 11.15 14.88
CA GLN A 382 19.97 9.81 15.36
C GLN A 382 20.25 9.82 16.85
N VAL A 383 20.97 10.84 17.34
CA VAL A 383 21.24 11.00 18.78
C VAL A 383 19.95 11.13 19.55
N ARG A 384 19.07 12.05 19.14
CA ARG A 384 17.79 12.30 19.83
C ARG A 384 16.88 11.08 19.80
N ALA A 385 16.75 10.44 18.65
CA ALA A 385 15.93 9.25 18.51
C ALA A 385 16.42 8.09 19.38
N ASN A 386 17.74 7.90 19.52
CA ASN A 386 18.30 6.86 20.37
C ASN A 386 18.16 7.21 21.86
N GLN A 387 18.43 8.46 22.22
CA GLN A 387 18.26 8.99 23.59
C GLN A 387 16.81 8.99 24.07
N GLU A 388 15.83 8.91 23.18
CA GLU A 388 14.40 8.95 23.50
C GLU A 388 13.63 7.72 23.03
N ARG A 389 14.35 6.72 22.49
CA ARG A 389 13.78 5.49 21.91
C ARG A 389 12.62 5.79 20.97
N ALA A 390 12.79 6.79 20.10
CA ALA A 390 11.79 7.17 19.13
C ALA A 390 11.59 6.06 18.08
N ASP A 391 10.37 5.93 17.56
CA ASP A 391 10.06 5.07 16.43
C ASP A 391 10.22 5.80 15.10
N ARG A 392 9.85 7.07 15.05
CA ARG A 392 9.80 7.89 13.83
C ARG A 392 10.01 9.37 14.15
N MET A 393 10.56 10.12 13.20
CA MET A 393 10.71 11.57 13.31
C MET A 393 10.43 12.25 11.97
N TRP A 394 9.76 13.41 12.02
CA TRP A 394 9.52 14.30 10.89
C TRP A 394 10.22 15.62 11.13
N ILE A 395 10.81 16.19 10.09
CA ILE A 395 11.37 17.54 10.13
C ILE A 395 10.24 18.53 9.88
N LEU A 396 10.07 19.43 10.84
CA LEU A 396 9.16 20.56 10.73
C LEU A 396 9.86 21.72 10.04
N GLU A 397 11.06 22.06 10.52
CA GLU A 397 11.87 23.16 9.98
C GLU A 397 13.37 22.85 10.00
N ILE A 398 14.09 23.52 9.09
CA ILE A 398 15.54 23.49 8.99
C ILE A 398 16.05 24.91 9.15
N CYS A 399 16.66 25.17 10.31
CA CYS A 399 17.05 26.50 10.74
C CYS A 399 18.55 26.72 10.59
N SER A 400 18.92 27.97 10.33
CA SER A 400 20.32 28.43 10.20
C SER A 400 20.99 28.69 11.55
N SER A 401 20.19 28.93 12.60
CA SER A 401 20.69 29.24 13.93
C SER A 401 19.91 28.50 15.02
N LEU A 402 20.52 28.39 16.21
CA LEU A 402 19.85 27.84 17.39
C LEU A 402 18.69 28.73 17.86
N SER A 403 18.82 30.05 17.69
CA SER A 403 17.76 31.00 18.06
C SER A 403 16.50 30.74 17.25
N GLU A 404 16.65 30.63 15.92
CA GLU A 404 15.56 30.30 15.00
C GLU A 404 14.96 28.92 15.30
N ALA A 405 15.80 27.90 15.58
CA ALA A 405 15.31 26.58 15.96
C ALA A 405 14.49 26.59 17.26
N LYS A 406 14.91 27.39 18.26
CA LYS A 406 14.14 27.57 19.50
C LYS A 406 12.82 28.27 19.25
N TYR A 407 12.81 29.31 18.40
CA TYR A 407 11.58 29.98 18.01
C TYR A 407 10.57 28.98 17.43
N TYR A 408 10.98 28.18 16.44
CA TYR A 408 10.07 27.21 15.81
C TYR A 408 9.69 26.05 16.74
N GLU A 409 10.58 25.57 17.61
CA GLU A 409 10.25 24.60 18.66
C GLU A 409 9.11 25.13 19.55
N TYR A 410 9.21 26.37 20.04
CA TYR A 410 8.16 26.99 20.84
C TYR A 410 6.92 27.34 20.04
N TYR A 411 7.06 27.85 18.83
CA TYR A 411 5.94 28.18 17.95
C TYR A 411 5.05 26.97 17.71
N TYR A 412 5.63 25.84 17.26
CA TYR A 412 4.86 24.64 16.99
C TYR A 412 4.33 23.99 18.27
N ALA A 413 5.10 24.00 19.36
CA ALA A 413 4.65 23.50 20.65
C ALA A 413 3.44 24.28 21.17
N SER A 414 3.46 25.60 21.10
CA SER A 414 2.38 26.47 21.55
C SER A 414 1.17 26.41 20.61
N LYS A 415 1.39 26.55 19.29
CA LYS A 415 0.32 26.55 18.28
C LYS A 415 -0.51 25.28 18.31
N TYR A 416 0.14 24.12 18.43
CA TYR A 416 -0.55 22.83 18.39
C TYR A 416 -0.72 22.20 19.78
N GLY A 417 -0.11 22.76 20.82
CA GLY A 417 -0.12 22.20 22.17
C GLY A 417 0.69 20.90 22.30
N ILE A 418 1.71 20.66 21.49
CA ILE A 418 2.49 19.42 21.56
C ILE A 418 3.67 19.61 22.54
N PRO A 419 3.85 18.73 23.55
CA PRO A 419 4.91 18.89 24.54
C PRO A 419 6.32 18.95 23.94
N THR A 420 7.18 19.76 24.54
CA THR A 420 8.64 19.78 24.29
C THR A 420 9.43 18.97 25.32
N LEU A 421 8.76 18.40 26.33
CA LEU A 421 9.37 17.58 27.36
C LEU A 421 9.78 16.23 26.79
N VAL A 422 10.92 15.68 27.18
CA VAL A 422 11.39 14.36 26.73
C VAL A 422 10.51 13.21 27.23
N PHE A 423 10.54 12.05 26.57
CA PHE A 423 9.71 10.89 26.97
C PHE A 423 10.16 10.24 28.29
N PHE A 424 11.44 10.35 28.65
CA PHE A 424 11.95 9.78 29.90
C PHE A 424 13.09 10.58 30.51
N ARG A 425 13.21 10.50 31.84
CA ARG A 425 14.28 11.18 32.59
C ARG A 425 15.62 10.43 32.57
N GLN A 426 15.62 9.12 32.32
CA GLN A 426 16.82 8.29 32.42
C GLN A 426 17.98 8.87 31.60
N GLY A 427 19.15 9.01 32.23
CA GLY A 427 20.34 9.63 31.62
C GLY A 427 20.30 11.16 31.53
N ARG A 428 19.40 11.82 32.27
CA ARG A 428 19.25 13.29 32.30
C ARG A 428 19.09 13.78 33.75
N ASN A 429 19.68 14.93 34.05
CA ASN A 429 19.50 15.62 35.33
C ASN A 429 18.23 16.50 35.29
N LEU A 430 17.05 15.87 35.44
CA LEU A 430 15.76 16.55 35.43
C LEU A 430 15.11 16.47 36.81
N GLN A 431 14.61 17.61 37.31
CA GLN A 431 13.85 17.68 38.56
C GLN A 431 12.50 16.97 38.47
N ILE A 432 11.87 16.98 37.28
CA ILE A 432 10.58 16.31 37.08
C ILE A 432 10.73 14.78 37.16
N LEU A 433 9.88 14.15 37.98
CA LEU A 433 9.83 12.70 38.14
C LEU A 433 9.19 12.00 36.93
N GLN A 434 9.61 10.77 36.63
CA GLN A 434 9.08 9.99 35.51
C GLN A 434 7.55 9.80 35.58
N LYS A 435 6.98 9.68 36.79
CA LYS A 435 5.53 9.58 36.99
C LYS A 435 4.78 10.83 36.47
N HIS A 436 5.37 12.01 36.61
CA HIS A 436 4.78 13.27 36.12
C HIS A 436 4.95 13.42 34.60
N ILE A 437 6.09 12.96 34.05
CA ILE A 437 6.28 12.87 32.59
C ILE A 437 5.20 11.96 31.99
N ASN A 438 5.00 10.77 32.57
CA ASN A 438 3.96 9.84 32.11
C ASN A 438 2.58 10.49 32.18
N ARG A 439 2.21 11.08 33.32
CA ARG A 439 0.94 11.79 33.50
C ARG A 439 0.71 12.86 32.42
N LEU A 440 1.74 13.62 32.04
CA LEU A 440 1.64 14.62 30.96
C LEU A 440 1.23 13.99 29.64
N TYR A 441 1.92 12.91 29.22
CA TYR A 441 1.65 12.21 27.96
C TYR A 441 0.35 11.40 27.98
N ASP A 442 -0.07 10.93 29.15
CA ASP A 442 -1.34 10.22 29.33
C ASP A 442 -2.53 11.20 29.32
N THR A 443 -2.32 12.46 29.76
CA THR A 443 -3.36 13.50 29.82
C THR A 443 -3.51 14.25 28.49
N ILE A 444 -2.41 14.53 27.79
CA ILE A 444 -2.44 15.27 26.52
C ILE A 444 -2.56 14.31 25.35
N ASP A 445 -3.64 14.41 24.56
CA ASP A 445 -3.75 13.69 23.29
C ASP A 445 -2.83 14.30 22.21
N THR A 446 -1.55 13.98 22.32
CA THR A 446 -0.50 14.44 21.39
C THR A 446 -0.71 13.92 19.97
N LYS A 447 -1.39 12.77 19.80
CA LYS A 447 -1.73 12.21 18.48
C LYS A 447 -2.81 13.01 17.78
N LYS A 448 -3.77 13.58 18.51
CA LYS A 448 -4.73 14.57 17.96
C LYS A 448 -4.02 15.80 17.45
N ARG A 449 -3.20 16.37 18.32
CA ARG A 449 -2.52 17.64 18.09
C ARG A 449 -1.55 17.55 16.91
N ALA A 450 -0.81 16.44 16.83
CA ALA A 450 0.07 16.15 15.70
C ALA A 450 -0.68 16.04 14.37
N LYS A 451 -1.90 15.50 14.31
CA LYS A 451 -2.66 15.43 13.04
C LYS A 451 -2.92 16.80 12.44
N GLN A 452 -3.33 17.78 13.26
CA GLN A 452 -3.56 19.13 12.76
C GLN A 452 -2.27 19.72 12.19
N LEU A 453 -1.16 19.53 12.89
CA LEU A 453 0.16 19.91 12.41
C LEU A 453 0.49 19.24 11.06
N PHE A 454 0.25 17.94 10.90
CA PHE A 454 0.47 17.24 9.62
C PHE A 454 -0.38 17.83 8.48
N LEU A 455 -1.65 18.13 8.75
CA LEU A 455 -2.55 18.74 7.76
C LEU A 455 -2.05 20.14 7.36
N ASP A 456 -1.78 21.00 8.34
CA ASP A 456 -1.36 22.39 8.12
C ASP A 456 -0.02 22.47 7.36
N LEU A 457 0.91 21.55 7.63
CA LEU A 457 2.22 21.49 6.97
C LEU A 457 2.22 20.62 5.70
N ASN A 458 1.07 20.08 5.29
CA ASN A 458 0.93 19.09 4.22
C ASN A 458 1.86 17.87 4.36
N LEU A 459 2.30 17.56 5.58
CA LEU A 459 3.20 16.44 5.83
C LEU A 459 2.44 15.12 5.82
N SER A 460 3.04 14.11 5.22
CA SER A 460 2.52 12.75 5.25
C SER A 460 3.00 12.00 6.49
N TRP A 461 2.04 11.42 7.21
CA TRP A 461 2.25 10.65 8.43
C TRP A 461 3.05 9.37 8.19
N ASP A 462 2.90 8.70 7.06
CA ASP A 462 3.52 7.39 6.84
C ASP A 462 4.98 7.49 6.35
N TYR A 463 5.46 8.71 6.08
CA TYR A 463 6.77 8.98 5.48
C TYR A 463 7.67 9.83 6.40
N PRO A 464 8.18 9.29 7.51
CA PRO A 464 9.09 10.01 8.38
C PRO A 464 10.42 10.33 7.67
N HIS A 465 10.95 11.54 7.90
CA HIS A 465 12.27 11.94 7.41
C HIS A 465 13.40 11.12 8.04
N TYR A 466 13.20 10.69 9.29
CA TYR A 466 14.19 9.87 9.98
C TYR A 466 13.52 8.69 10.70
N ARG A 467 14.05 7.51 10.42
CA ARG A 467 13.67 6.26 11.08
C ARG A 467 14.90 5.63 11.70
N PRO A 468 14.91 5.41 13.02
CA PRO A 468 16.03 4.74 13.66
C PRO A 468 16.12 3.27 13.24
N GLN A 469 17.31 2.69 13.39
CA GLN A 469 17.53 1.28 13.09
C GLN A 469 16.62 0.37 13.93
N ALA A 470 16.23 -0.75 13.33
CA ALA A 470 15.47 -1.79 13.99
C ALA A 470 16.31 -2.35 15.16
N VAL A 471 15.80 -2.19 16.37
CA VAL A 471 16.41 -2.72 17.60
C VAL A 471 15.29 -3.04 18.59
N THR A 472 15.35 -4.24 19.17
CA THR A 472 14.53 -4.61 20.33
C THR A 472 15.34 -4.31 21.59
N LEU A 473 15.07 -3.16 22.24
CA LEU A 473 15.74 -2.75 23.49
C LEU A 473 14.88 -3.00 24.73
N GLU A 474 13.57 -3.16 24.58
CA GLU A 474 12.62 -3.37 25.67
C GLU A 474 11.56 -4.39 25.25
N PHE A 475 11.30 -5.38 26.10
CA PHE A 475 10.25 -6.38 25.91
C PHE A 475 9.02 -6.02 26.76
N ILE A 476 8.42 -4.85 26.51
CA ILE A 476 7.15 -4.48 27.15
C ILE A 476 5.97 -4.81 26.22
N PRO A 477 4.82 -5.31 26.73
CA PRO A 477 3.70 -5.76 25.90
C PRO A 477 3.21 -4.72 24.88
N VAL A 478 3.29 -3.43 25.23
CA VAL A 478 2.80 -2.31 24.42
C VAL A 478 3.83 -1.85 23.36
N HIS A 479 5.12 -2.09 23.58
CA HIS A 479 6.21 -1.67 22.68
C HIS A 479 7.39 -2.65 22.73
N LYS A 480 7.45 -3.55 21.75
CA LYS A 480 8.52 -4.54 21.58
C LYS A 480 9.77 -3.98 20.87
N GLY A 481 10.03 -2.68 20.99
CA GLY A 481 11.03 -2.00 20.18
C GLY A 481 10.68 -1.86 18.69
N ARG A 482 11.68 -1.50 17.88
CA ARG A 482 11.51 -1.15 16.46
C ARG A 482 11.77 -2.36 15.59
N GLN A 483 10.76 -2.80 14.86
CA GLN A 483 10.83 -3.97 13.96
C GLN A 483 10.11 -3.63 12.65
N PHE A 484 10.79 -3.85 11.53
CA PHE A 484 10.23 -3.62 10.20
C PHE A 484 10.96 -4.47 9.17
N VAL A 485 10.28 -4.77 8.06
CA VAL A 485 10.86 -5.39 6.87
C VAL A 485 11.33 -4.26 5.95
N SER A 486 12.60 -4.26 5.56
CA SER A 486 13.12 -3.34 4.55
C SER A 486 13.06 -3.98 3.17
N LEU A 487 12.46 -3.28 2.22
CA LEU A 487 12.55 -3.53 0.79
C LEU A 487 13.46 -2.46 0.18
N VAL A 488 14.63 -2.86 -0.30
CA VAL A 488 15.59 -1.97 -0.96
C VAL A 488 15.55 -2.24 -2.45
N MET A 489 14.94 -1.32 -3.20
CA MET A 489 14.97 -1.30 -4.65
C MET A 489 16.41 -1.20 -5.13
N PHE A 490 16.82 -2.10 -6.03
CA PHE A 490 18.20 -2.23 -6.50
C PHE A 490 19.22 -2.47 -5.36
N GLY A 491 18.81 -3.07 -4.25
CA GLY A 491 19.64 -3.23 -3.05
C GLY A 491 20.83 -4.19 -3.17
N GLU A 492 21.07 -4.82 -4.31
CA GLU A 492 22.20 -5.73 -4.52
C GLU A 492 22.99 -5.43 -5.79
N ALA A 493 24.31 -5.32 -5.64
CA ALA A 493 25.28 -4.94 -6.67
C ALA A 493 25.55 -6.08 -7.68
N HIS A 494 24.48 -6.60 -8.30
CA HIS A 494 24.57 -7.67 -9.28
C HIS A 494 23.70 -7.35 -10.50
N LEU A 495 24.36 -6.88 -11.58
CA LEU A 495 23.73 -6.73 -12.90
C LEU A 495 23.52 -8.11 -13.50
N GLY A 496 22.29 -8.39 -13.95
CA GLY A 496 22.01 -9.66 -14.62
C GLY A 496 22.43 -9.59 -16.08
N GLN A 497 22.92 -10.70 -16.63
CA GLN A 497 23.22 -10.78 -18.07
C GLN A 497 21.95 -10.68 -18.93
N VAL A 498 20.84 -11.27 -18.46
CA VAL A 498 19.53 -11.24 -19.16
C VAL A 498 18.67 -10.03 -18.75
N ASN A 499 18.74 -9.65 -17.48
CA ASN A 499 18.00 -8.53 -16.91
C ASN A 499 19.00 -7.47 -16.42
N PRO A 500 19.28 -6.43 -17.23
CA PRO A 500 20.39 -5.50 -17.00
C PRO A 500 20.07 -4.44 -15.93
N TRP A 501 19.40 -4.86 -14.85
CA TRP A 501 19.18 -4.06 -13.65
C TRP A 501 19.56 -4.82 -12.39
N HIS A 502 19.84 -4.06 -11.34
CA HIS A 502 20.25 -4.61 -10.05
C HIS A 502 19.09 -5.32 -9.33
N ALA A 503 19.38 -6.36 -8.55
CA ALA A 503 18.33 -7.06 -7.82
C ALA A 503 17.81 -6.21 -6.63
N HIS A 504 16.53 -6.38 -6.30
CA HIS A 504 15.91 -5.77 -5.13
C HIS A 504 16.12 -6.66 -3.92
N ARG A 505 16.50 -6.07 -2.78
CA ARG A 505 16.78 -6.80 -1.54
C ARG A 505 15.61 -6.68 -0.57
N VAL A 506 15.17 -7.81 -0.03
CA VAL A 506 14.19 -7.87 1.06
C VAL A 506 14.89 -8.40 2.30
N ARG A 507 14.82 -7.66 3.40
CA ARG A 507 15.51 -8.00 4.65
C ARG A 507 14.66 -7.64 5.86
N ILE A 508 14.77 -8.46 6.90
CA ILE A 508 14.48 -8.06 8.28
C ILE A 508 15.65 -8.47 9.17
N THR A 509 16.03 -7.59 10.10
CA THR A 509 16.98 -7.89 11.17
C THR A 509 16.28 -7.69 12.51
N THR A 510 16.41 -8.67 13.41
CA THR A 510 15.77 -8.64 14.73
C THR A 510 16.66 -9.28 15.80
N THR A 511 16.60 -8.76 17.01
CA THR A 511 17.15 -9.38 18.23
C THR A 511 16.08 -10.12 19.03
N ASP A 512 14.82 -10.10 18.59
CA ASP A 512 13.69 -10.73 19.28
C ASP A 512 13.63 -12.25 18.98
N PRO A 513 13.87 -13.13 19.98
CA PRO A 513 13.86 -14.57 19.77
C PRO A 513 12.47 -15.12 19.44
N PHE A 514 11.39 -14.48 19.90
CA PHE A 514 10.03 -14.91 19.57
C PHE A 514 9.70 -14.60 18.12
N LEU A 515 10.07 -13.41 17.65
CA LEU A 515 9.89 -13.04 16.25
C LEU A 515 10.70 -13.97 15.32
N ARG A 516 11.94 -14.30 15.70
CA ARG A 516 12.75 -15.29 14.98
C ARG A 516 12.04 -16.64 14.85
N LYS A 517 11.54 -17.21 15.95
CA LYS A 517 10.81 -18.49 15.93
C LYS A 517 9.58 -18.45 15.03
N LYS A 518 8.88 -17.31 14.95
CA LYS A 518 7.75 -17.15 14.02
C LYS A 518 8.18 -17.23 12.56
N PHE A 519 9.31 -16.62 12.19
CA PHE A 519 9.86 -16.72 10.84
C PHE A 519 10.29 -18.15 10.50
N GLU A 520 10.97 -18.84 11.42
CA GLU A 520 11.39 -20.24 11.23
C GLU A 520 10.16 -21.16 11.05
N LYS A 521 9.12 -21.00 11.87
CA LYS A 521 7.85 -21.74 11.73
C LYS A 521 7.12 -21.46 10.42
N ALA A 522 7.26 -20.25 9.88
CA ALA A 522 6.71 -19.87 8.58
C ALA A 522 7.60 -20.31 7.40
N GLY A 523 8.63 -21.15 7.64
CA GLY A 523 9.49 -21.72 6.60
C GLY A 523 10.64 -20.81 6.14
N PHE A 524 10.86 -19.65 6.78
CA PHE A 524 11.93 -18.74 6.38
C PHE A 524 13.26 -19.12 7.02
N LYS A 525 14.31 -19.22 6.20
CA LYS A 525 15.68 -19.44 6.66
C LYS A 525 16.21 -18.19 7.36
N THR A 526 16.50 -18.30 8.65
CA THR A 526 17.16 -17.24 9.44
C THR A 526 18.66 -17.46 9.49
N ARG A 527 19.44 -16.37 9.48
CA ARG A 527 20.91 -16.38 9.60
C ARG A 527 21.35 -15.50 10.76
N ALA A 528 22.45 -15.85 11.42
CA ALA A 528 23.05 -15.01 12.44
C ALA A 528 23.61 -13.71 11.83
N ASP A 529 23.50 -12.60 12.56
CA ASP A 529 23.94 -11.26 12.15
C ASP A 529 24.48 -10.49 13.37
N LYS A 530 25.76 -10.66 13.69
CA LYS A 530 26.41 -10.17 14.92
C LYS A 530 25.62 -10.60 16.17
N ARG A 531 25.05 -9.65 16.93
CA ARG A 531 24.21 -9.89 18.12
C ARG A 531 22.72 -10.06 17.79
N SER A 532 22.38 -10.22 16.51
CA SER A 532 21.01 -10.27 15.99
C SER A 532 20.85 -11.42 14.98
N TRP A 533 19.64 -11.55 14.43
CA TRP A 533 19.30 -12.52 13.40
C TRP A 533 18.66 -11.81 12.21
N ARG A 534 18.84 -12.34 11.01
CA ARG A 534 18.23 -11.79 9.80
C ARG A 534 17.57 -12.84 8.92
N VAL A 535 16.50 -12.43 8.27
CA VAL A 535 15.99 -13.06 7.05
C VAL A 535 16.31 -12.10 5.91
N GLU A 536 17.04 -12.57 4.90
CA GLU A 536 17.46 -11.74 3.78
C GLU A 536 17.45 -12.57 2.49
N THR A 537 16.91 -11.98 1.44
CA THR A 537 16.92 -12.55 0.09
C THR A 537 16.72 -11.45 -0.94
N SER A 538 16.97 -11.77 -2.20
CA SER A 538 16.84 -10.82 -3.29
C SER A 538 15.92 -11.36 -4.38
N ARG A 539 15.33 -10.45 -5.14
CA ARG A 539 14.48 -10.74 -6.29
C ARG A 539 14.85 -9.81 -7.44
N LYS A 540 14.87 -10.34 -8.66
CA LYS A 540 15.15 -9.54 -9.86
C LYS A 540 13.96 -8.69 -10.25
N GLN A 541 12.76 -9.25 -10.19
CA GLN A 541 11.54 -8.47 -10.39
C GLN A 541 11.20 -7.73 -9.11
N TYR A 542 10.89 -6.44 -9.22
CA TYR A 542 10.36 -5.69 -8.10
C TYR A 542 9.09 -6.41 -7.61
N ALA A 543 8.23 -6.87 -8.55
CA ALA A 543 6.97 -7.62 -8.32
C ALA A 543 7.05 -8.62 -7.15
N ASP A 544 8.04 -9.50 -7.29
CA ASP A 544 8.27 -10.57 -6.34
C ASP A 544 8.87 -10.05 -5.04
N ALA A 545 9.72 -9.03 -5.11
CA ALA A 545 10.36 -8.42 -3.95
C ALA A 545 9.33 -7.78 -3.01
N LEU A 546 8.39 -6.98 -3.54
CA LEU A 546 7.37 -6.34 -2.71
C LEU A 546 6.32 -7.36 -2.23
N SER A 547 5.94 -8.36 -3.04
CA SER A 547 5.10 -9.48 -2.57
C SER A 547 5.74 -10.20 -1.37
N LEU A 548 7.01 -10.58 -1.48
CA LEU A 548 7.77 -11.20 -0.40
C LEU A 548 7.86 -10.30 0.84
N SER A 549 8.11 -9.00 0.65
CA SER A 549 8.19 -8.06 1.78
C SER A 549 6.88 -8.02 2.58
N HIS A 550 5.73 -8.13 1.91
CA HIS A 550 4.44 -8.22 2.55
C HIS A 550 4.20 -9.57 3.23
N GLN A 551 4.66 -10.67 2.64
CA GLN A 551 4.60 -11.99 3.28
C GLN A 551 5.37 -11.98 4.61
N LEU A 552 6.61 -11.48 4.61
CA LEU A 552 7.41 -11.33 5.83
C LEU A 552 6.74 -10.40 6.85
N ALA A 553 6.16 -9.30 6.39
CA ALA A 553 5.49 -8.34 7.26
C ALA A 553 4.24 -8.92 7.94
N LYS A 554 3.48 -9.77 7.26
CA LYS A 554 2.25 -10.40 7.79
C LYS A 554 2.49 -11.29 9.00
N ILE A 555 3.70 -11.85 9.16
CA ILE A 555 4.04 -12.78 10.25
C ILE A 555 3.83 -12.18 11.65
N ASP A 556 4.11 -10.89 11.83
CA ASP A 556 3.91 -10.20 13.11
C ASP A 556 3.35 -8.77 12.95
N ASN A 557 2.60 -8.53 11.86
CA ASN A 557 2.02 -7.22 11.55
C ASN A 557 3.07 -6.09 11.55
N LEU A 558 4.20 -6.37 10.88
CA LEU A 558 5.33 -5.46 10.76
C LEU A 558 5.09 -4.43 9.65
N GLU A 559 5.81 -3.32 9.73
CA GLU A 559 5.84 -2.32 8.67
C GLU A 559 6.79 -2.75 7.55
N VAL A 560 6.44 -2.43 6.30
CA VAL A 560 7.38 -2.51 5.16
C VAL A 560 7.96 -1.11 4.91
N VAL A 561 9.28 -0.97 5.04
CA VAL A 561 10.02 0.26 4.75
C VAL A 561 10.63 0.15 3.37
N LYS A 562 10.22 1.05 2.47
CA LYS A 562 10.71 1.10 1.08
C LYS A 562 11.89 2.05 0.96
N LEU A 563 12.97 1.54 0.38
CA LEU A 563 14.25 2.20 0.19
C LEU A 563 14.72 1.95 -1.25
N ALA A 564 15.65 2.76 -1.76
CA ALA A 564 16.26 2.56 -3.06
C ALA A 564 17.77 2.79 -3.04
N ARG A 565 18.50 2.04 -3.86
CA ARG A 565 19.94 2.18 -4.09
C ARG A 565 20.19 2.65 -5.52
N LEU A 566 20.03 3.95 -5.75
CA LEU A 566 20.06 4.54 -7.10
C LEU A 566 21.42 5.15 -7.47
N THR A 567 22.26 5.47 -6.50
CA THR A 567 23.53 6.16 -6.68
C THR A 567 24.70 5.24 -6.30
N GLU A 568 25.93 5.59 -6.67
CA GLU A 568 27.15 4.85 -6.29
C GLU A 568 27.38 4.89 -4.76
N MET A 569 26.78 5.86 -4.05
CA MET A 569 26.93 6.08 -2.62
C MET A 569 26.44 4.91 -1.77
N GLU A 570 27.11 4.65 -0.65
CA GLU A 570 26.73 3.58 0.30
C GLU A 570 25.38 3.72 1.01
N HIS A 571 24.72 4.86 0.83
CA HIS A 571 23.49 5.17 1.55
C HIS A 571 22.25 4.86 0.70
N ASN A 572 21.22 4.32 1.35
CA ASN A 572 19.92 4.14 0.71
C ASN A 572 19.14 5.46 0.72
N LEU A 573 18.43 5.71 -0.38
CA LEU A 573 17.42 6.74 -0.48
C LEU A 573 16.07 6.21 0.03
N VAL A 574 15.27 7.06 0.64
CA VAL A 574 13.94 6.72 1.17
C VAL A 574 12.89 7.15 0.16
N PHE A 575 11.86 6.34 -0.04
CA PHE A 575 10.68 6.73 -0.81
C PHE A 575 9.97 7.85 -0.04
N MET A 576 9.70 8.98 -0.67
CA MET A 576 9.18 10.16 0.01
C MET A 576 8.24 10.95 -0.88
N PRO A 577 7.01 11.28 -0.44
CA PRO A 577 6.12 12.14 -1.20
C PRO A 577 6.71 13.55 -1.29
N VAL A 578 6.38 14.25 -2.36
CA VAL A 578 6.90 15.60 -2.62
C VAL A 578 6.64 16.56 -1.45
N THR A 579 5.53 16.40 -0.74
CA THR A 579 5.20 17.26 0.41
C THR A 579 6.10 17.09 1.62
N ASN A 580 6.79 15.94 1.72
CA ASN A 580 7.77 15.67 2.76
C ASN A 580 9.18 16.10 2.36
N LEU A 581 9.43 16.47 1.10
CA LEU A 581 10.75 16.98 0.72
C LEU A 581 11.00 18.35 1.37
N ARG A 582 12.26 18.57 1.74
CA ARG A 582 12.73 19.80 2.41
C ARG A 582 14.03 20.27 1.79
N LYS A 583 14.27 21.57 1.86
CA LYS A 583 15.57 22.18 1.50
C LYS A 583 16.71 21.48 2.24
N GLY A 584 17.85 21.26 1.59
CA GLY A 584 19.02 20.60 2.18
C GLY A 584 18.96 19.06 2.15
N MET A 585 17.82 18.45 1.78
CA MET A 585 17.76 17.02 1.49
C MET A 585 18.46 16.72 0.16
N LEU A 586 18.95 15.49 0.02
CA LEU A 586 19.55 15.01 -1.22
C LEU A 586 18.54 14.24 -2.05
N ILE A 587 18.58 14.43 -3.36
CA ILE A 587 17.71 13.82 -4.36
C ILE A 587 18.56 13.30 -5.53
N PRO A 588 18.28 12.10 -6.09
CA PRO A 588 19.01 11.59 -7.23
C PRO A 588 18.66 12.36 -8.51
N ILE A 589 19.69 12.83 -9.20
CA ILE A 589 19.59 13.51 -10.49
C ILE A 589 20.38 12.76 -11.56
N PHE A 590 19.99 12.97 -12.81
CA PHE A 590 20.76 12.53 -13.95
C PHE A 590 21.83 13.57 -14.30
N LYS A 591 23.09 13.13 -14.37
CA LYS A 591 24.22 13.96 -14.77
C LYS A 591 25.23 13.11 -15.55
N ASN A 592 25.49 13.49 -16.80
CA ASN A 592 26.50 12.87 -17.67
C ASN A 592 26.38 11.33 -17.75
N GLY A 593 25.17 10.81 -18.00
CA GLY A 593 24.93 9.37 -18.12
C GLY A 593 24.79 8.60 -16.79
N LYS A 594 25.09 9.24 -15.66
CA LYS A 594 25.05 8.64 -14.32
C LYS A 594 23.96 9.23 -13.44
N ILE A 595 23.61 8.49 -12.40
CA ILE A 595 22.74 8.96 -11.31
C ILE A 595 23.61 9.38 -10.12
N VAL A 596 23.57 10.67 -9.81
CA VAL A 596 24.29 11.29 -8.68
C VAL A 596 23.30 11.98 -7.75
N GLU A 597 23.73 12.31 -6.53
CA GLU A 597 22.88 13.05 -5.60
C GLU A 597 23.12 14.55 -5.73
N ASP A 598 22.04 15.33 -5.69
CA ASP A 598 22.08 16.79 -5.63
C ASP A 598 21.22 17.29 -4.47
N GLU A 599 21.53 18.49 -3.97
CA GLU A 599 20.81 19.08 -2.85
C GLU A 599 19.58 19.82 -3.33
N ILE A 600 18.45 19.58 -2.66
CA ILE A 600 17.24 20.37 -2.83
C ILE A 600 17.52 21.79 -2.31
N HIS A 601 17.56 22.75 -3.22
CA HIS A 601 17.77 24.16 -2.89
C HIS A 601 16.47 24.81 -2.40
N ARG A 602 15.35 24.47 -3.03
CA ARG A 602 14.04 25.08 -2.76
C ARG A 602 12.90 24.12 -3.03
N VAL A 603 11.85 24.19 -2.21
CA VAL A 603 10.54 23.57 -2.44
C VAL A 603 9.49 24.67 -2.32
N THR A 604 8.71 24.91 -3.38
CA THR A 604 7.61 25.89 -3.39
C THR A 604 6.30 25.23 -3.76
N VAL A 605 5.18 25.83 -3.37
CA VAL A 605 3.84 25.37 -3.75
C VAL A 605 3.22 26.41 -4.68
N LYS A 606 2.60 25.96 -5.76
CA LYS A 606 1.82 26.80 -6.67
C LYS A 606 0.54 26.07 -7.08
N ASN A 607 -0.54 26.81 -7.29
CA ASN A 607 -1.76 26.23 -7.87
C ASN A 607 -1.64 26.22 -9.39
N ILE A 608 -2.11 25.14 -10.02
CA ILE A 608 -2.19 25.01 -11.46
C ILE A 608 -3.57 24.54 -11.87
N GLU A 609 -3.94 24.87 -13.11
CA GLU A 609 -5.01 24.23 -13.87
C GLU A 609 -4.34 23.61 -15.10
N ALA A 610 -4.10 22.30 -15.06
CA ALA A 610 -3.39 21.60 -16.13
C ALA A 610 -3.75 20.12 -16.13
N ASP A 611 -3.42 19.46 -17.24
CA ASP A 611 -3.40 18.00 -17.27
C ASP A 611 -2.23 17.47 -16.43
N LEU A 612 -2.50 16.45 -15.63
CA LEU A 612 -1.48 15.65 -14.97
C LEU A 612 -1.32 14.30 -15.66
N PHE A 613 -0.08 13.83 -15.73
CA PHE A 613 0.32 12.61 -16.39
C PHE A 613 1.09 11.69 -15.43
N ASP A 614 0.96 10.40 -15.67
CA ASP A 614 1.78 9.38 -15.02
C ASP A 614 2.16 8.29 -16.02
N LEU A 615 3.34 7.70 -15.83
CA LEU A 615 3.98 6.76 -16.73
C LEU A 615 4.30 5.46 -15.99
N ASP A 616 3.74 4.35 -16.45
CA ASP A 616 4.18 3.03 -16.01
C ASP A 616 5.39 2.59 -16.83
N VAL A 617 6.53 2.32 -16.18
CA VAL A 617 7.81 2.05 -16.84
C VAL A 617 8.25 0.63 -16.51
N GLU A 618 8.53 -0.13 -17.56
CA GLU A 618 8.80 -1.56 -17.51
C GLU A 618 9.93 -1.92 -16.54
N ASN A 619 9.64 -2.83 -15.60
CA ASN A 619 10.54 -3.47 -14.63
C ASN A 619 11.26 -2.57 -13.61
N LEU A 620 11.53 -1.31 -13.94
CA LEU A 620 12.34 -0.40 -13.14
C LEU A 620 11.51 0.49 -12.22
N HIS A 621 10.24 0.73 -12.56
CA HIS A 621 9.30 1.51 -11.76
C HIS A 621 9.80 2.93 -11.42
N ASN A 622 10.66 3.47 -12.27
CA ASN A 622 11.20 4.82 -12.16
C ASN A 622 11.61 5.33 -13.55
N TYR A 623 11.76 6.63 -13.68
CA TYR A 623 12.27 7.29 -14.88
C TYR A 623 12.86 8.65 -14.53
N ILE A 624 13.52 9.31 -15.49
CA ILE A 624 14.08 10.64 -15.30
C ILE A 624 13.12 11.69 -15.86
N ALA A 625 12.69 12.60 -15.00
CA ALA A 625 11.84 13.73 -15.32
C ALA A 625 12.39 15.02 -14.71
N GLY A 626 12.45 16.11 -15.48
CA GLY A 626 13.08 17.37 -15.04
C GLY A 626 14.55 17.21 -14.62
N GLY A 627 15.22 16.18 -15.14
CA GLY A 627 16.57 15.77 -14.72
C GLY A 627 16.67 15.09 -13.35
N ILE A 628 15.55 14.76 -12.71
CA ILE A 628 15.45 14.10 -11.40
C ILE A 628 14.91 12.68 -11.59
N VAL A 629 15.40 11.72 -10.80
CA VAL A 629 14.83 10.35 -10.81
C VAL A 629 13.54 10.35 -9.99
N VAL A 630 12.44 9.99 -10.64
CA VAL A 630 11.10 9.94 -10.05
C VAL A 630 10.56 8.52 -10.06
N HIS A 631 9.74 8.16 -9.08
CA HIS A 631 9.07 6.87 -9.04
C HIS A 631 7.77 6.93 -9.88
N ASN A 632 7.33 5.83 -10.48
CA ASN A 632 6.02 5.79 -11.16
C ASN A 632 4.85 5.45 -10.22
N SER A 633 3.59 5.45 -10.66
CA SER A 633 2.54 4.90 -9.78
C SER A 633 2.71 3.40 -9.50
N ILE A 634 2.53 3.00 -8.24
CA ILE A 634 2.78 1.66 -7.69
C ILE A 634 1.72 0.60 -8.11
N TYR A 635 0.73 0.97 -8.92
CA TYR A 635 -0.53 0.21 -9.05
C TYR A 635 -0.48 -1.06 -9.91
N SER A 636 0.63 -1.41 -10.57
CA SER A 636 0.67 -2.58 -11.48
C SER A 636 0.98 -3.93 -10.81
N PHE A 637 1.13 -3.97 -9.49
CA PHE A 637 2.00 -4.97 -8.87
C PHE A 637 1.37 -6.29 -8.43
N ARG A 638 0.09 -6.52 -8.70
CA ARG A 638 -0.63 -7.73 -8.27
C ARG A 638 -1.51 -8.36 -9.36
N GLY A 639 -1.25 -8.04 -10.62
CA GLY A 639 -2.30 -8.13 -11.66
C GLY A 639 -3.40 -7.09 -11.46
N ALA A 640 -3.25 -6.24 -10.44
CA ALA A 640 -4.02 -5.03 -10.19
C ALA A 640 -3.99 -4.13 -11.43
N ASN A 641 -5.18 -3.76 -11.90
CA ASN A 641 -5.35 -2.89 -13.05
C ASN A 641 -5.92 -1.56 -12.58
N PHE A 642 -5.05 -0.57 -12.37
CA PHE A 642 -5.48 0.79 -12.00
C PHE A 642 -6.47 1.41 -12.99
N ARG A 643 -6.50 0.92 -14.24
CA ARG A 643 -7.54 1.29 -15.19
C ARG A 643 -8.93 1.01 -14.65
N ASN A 644 -9.11 0.09 -13.71
CA ASN A 644 -10.42 -0.12 -13.11
C ASN A 644 -10.95 1.16 -12.46
N ILE A 645 -10.09 2.03 -11.90
CA ILE A 645 -10.50 3.36 -11.41
C ILE A 645 -10.81 4.32 -12.57
N LEU A 646 -9.97 4.34 -13.62
CA LEU A 646 -10.17 5.23 -14.79
C LEU A 646 -11.38 4.83 -15.65
N ASP A 647 -11.50 3.55 -15.93
CA ASP A 647 -12.59 2.91 -16.66
C ASP A 647 -13.86 2.93 -15.81
N PHE A 648 -13.81 3.10 -14.48
CA PHE A 648 -15.01 3.22 -13.66
C PHE A 648 -15.92 4.36 -14.14
N GLU A 649 -15.35 5.54 -14.38
CA GLU A 649 -16.11 6.69 -14.88
C GLU A 649 -16.61 6.47 -16.32
N LYS A 650 -15.89 5.68 -17.12
CA LYS A 650 -16.28 5.31 -18.48
C LYS A 650 -17.41 4.27 -18.51
N ASP A 651 -17.31 3.24 -17.67
CA ASP A 651 -18.29 2.16 -17.53
C ASP A 651 -19.56 2.66 -16.84
N TYR A 652 -19.43 3.66 -15.98
CA TYR A 652 -20.49 4.29 -15.23
C TYR A 652 -20.48 5.81 -15.42
N PRO A 653 -20.95 6.35 -16.56
CA PRO A 653 -20.89 7.79 -16.85
C PRO A 653 -21.65 8.68 -15.87
N LYS A 654 -22.60 8.10 -15.12
CA LYS A 654 -23.36 8.78 -14.05
C LYS A 654 -22.72 8.61 -12.66
N ALA A 655 -21.50 8.08 -12.59
CA ALA A 655 -20.83 7.82 -11.33
C ALA A 655 -20.58 9.12 -10.57
N LYS A 656 -20.88 9.09 -9.27
CA LYS A 656 -20.50 10.19 -8.38
C LYS A 656 -19.09 9.96 -7.86
N VAL A 657 -18.20 10.90 -8.12
CA VAL A 657 -16.81 10.86 -7.65
C VAL A 657 -16.69 11.74 -6.41
N ILE A 658 -16.21 11.18 -5.30
CA ILE A 658 -16.04 11.90 -4.03
C ILE A 658 -14.58 11.75 -3.59
N LYS A 659 -13.87 12.87 -3.48
CA LYS A 659 -12.48 12.92 -3.01
C LYS A 659 -12.42 13.08 -1.49
N MET A 660 -11.72 12.17 -0.82
CA MET A 660 -11.51 12.19 0.63
C MET A 660 -10.05 12.52 0.96
N GLU A 661 -9.73 13.80 1.03
CA GLU A 661 -8.35 14.30 1.18
C GLU A 661 -7.87 14.39 2.65
N GLN A 662 -8.76 14.17 3.63
CA GLN A 662 -8.49 14.44 5.06
C GLN A 662 -8.16 13.17 5.87
N ASN A 663 -6.95 13.07 6.43
CA ASN A 663 -6.42 11.87 7.12
C ASN A 663 -6.80 11.78 8.63
N TYR A 664 -7.47 10.70 9.05
CA TYR A 664 -8.12 10.52 10.36
C TYR A 664 -7.51 9.47 11.32
N ARG A 665 -6.24 9.08 11.21
CA ARG A 665 -5.62 8.02 12.05
C ARG A 665 -5.36 8.31 13.57
N SER A 666 -6.34 8.82 14.33
CA SER A 666 -6.22 9.07 15.80
C SER A 666 -7.56 8.86 16.53
N THR A 667 -7.45 8.58 17.84
CA THR A 667 -8.36 7.94 18.81
C THR A 667 -9.66 8.67 19.21
N LYS A 668 -10.61 7.94 19.86
CA LYS A 668 -11.98 8.38 20.21
C LYS A 668 -12.08 9.72 20.96
N SER A 669 -11.08 10.10 21.76
CA SER A 669 -10.99 11.37 22.49
C SER A 669 -11.05 12.61 21.57
N ILE A 670 -10.73 12.40 20.30
CA ILE A 670 -10.53 13.44 19.28
C ILE A 670 -11.82 13.91 18.66
N VAL A 671 -12.75 12.97 18.46
CA VAL A 671 -14.07 13.24 17.89
C VAL A 671 -14.91 14.04 18.89
N ALA A 672 -14.84 13.70 20.18
CA ALA A 672 -15.60 14.37 21.23
C ALA A 672 -15.22 15.87 21.40
N ALA A 673 -13.94 16.21 21.23
CA ALA A 673 -13.49 17.61 21.33
C ALA A 673 -13.71 18.43 20.04
N ALA A 674 -14.15 17.82 18.94
CA ALA A 674 -14.57 18.53 17.72
C ALA A 674 -16.10 18.73 17.65
N GLN A 675 -16.88 17.98 18.45
CA GLN A 675 -18.33 18.12 18.57
C GLN A 675 -18.75 19.16 19.64
N LYS A 676 -17.78 19.84 20.28
CA LYS A 676 -17.98 20.85 21.33
C LYS A 676 -17.58 22.28 20.91
N VAL A 677 -17.33 22.51 19.62
CA VAL A 677 -17.15 23.85 19.03
C VAL A 677 -18.40 24.19 18.24
#